data_AF-A0A850ERE5-F1
#
_entry.id   AF-A0A850ERE5-F1
#
_cell.length_a   1.000
_cell.length_b   1.000
_cell.length_c   1.000
_cell.angle_alpha   90.00
_cell.angle_beta   90.00
_cell.angle_gamma   90.00
#
_symmetry.space_group_name_H-M   'P 1'
#
loop_
_entity.id
_entity.type
_entity.pdbx_description
1 polymer ?
#
loop_
_entity_poly.entity_id
_entity_poly.type
_entity_poly.pdbx_seq_one_letter_code
_entity_poly.pdbx_strand_id
1 'polypeptide(L)'
;MSKLTAANDTGPVIPHGTLIWRLGQHDGSAREFAVSGSSGAKAEFQVASSGVRATSLKSIPSGLDGTTEPELSIDYQLDKIPMNGVLFRVSILDAYKAVPQMSVFSNLQLSGIIQIAGVAGAEEQYNFRKTYELYIPKEQLQVGSNELKLQVTRGLYSSSAEDKFNWWTWDDLSLESLNEPIKEPIHGSYTLTGTMVNNKQFYFDEGAVAHLPYVMKWLGVAYSGNIMRASCASDVGRSCSNMEEYYKVLKDYNMQAVALYLYTGDIKLKDDGSLSDEAAKKLTDYFRQYSPYFQYYEVDNEPGLFNRSKAVNLAVAQWLNTKGKEIAPYLKTVAPGWAYWPEYQQNSCGNQKGGVRECGDPDGWERDPKQRLELEQVTDLTNGHSYGDSYIFSNGGSFTENLKTFGGAADGLAKKMLTTEFGTSDSHVDAYQYGATERTAAVFDRIMRAHIGYADMFIQHAAFFKDFSLFKYGFNLEEHDPAKTEIYYTKNNEDSRVSIMRRLSLAYATHGAPLTYEVTNKAALADKLVYVRAVDTSTLDPLAGSGATSNKVLVNLVNFENTVQTVSVNVTMPKAVIYEGERFGNGNTYEEARSYVTGKKASPVLTFKETLAPGEGVQYILQPSAEVKPSAPQKLKAVALKGPAVQLNWLEAPGASYEVLRGEGSGGALQVIASGVQSTQYTDVRLREGTLYTYKVRVTGSTVMSEPVQITATGLVPLDSSGWQASSNASGGTSNPRSAFDGDRRTRWDTGKHQVSGEYYQVDLGEVHRIERLDLDNTLSPYDYPRGYEVYVSEDGADWSRIASGKGRTEATTITFTPTQARYVKILQTGSGGNYWSIHELQIYSRD
;
A
#
# COMPACT_ATOMS: atom_id res chain seq x y z
N MET A 1 15.62 25.38 -24.65
CA MET A 1 14.41 24.54 -24.52
C MET A 1 14.87 23.09 -24.45
N SER A 2 14.98 22.55 -23.24
CA SER A 2 15.08 21.09 -23.07
C SER A 2 13.83 20.50 -23.71
N LYS A 3 13.97 19.63 -24.72
CA LYS A 3 12.85 18.83 -25.22
C LYS A 3 12.40 18.00 -24.04
N LEU A 4 11.26 18.32 -23.43
CA LEU A 4 10.59 17.42 -22.49
C LEU A 4 10.59 16.05 -23.16
N THR A 5 11.25 15.08 -22.55
CA THR A 5 11.27 13.72 -23.08
C THR A 5 9.83 13.26 -23.09
N ALA A 6 9.24 13.04 -24.26
CA ALA A 6 7.94 12.40 -24.36
C ALA A 6 7.95 11.17 -23.46
N ALA A 7 6.91 10.98 -22.67
CA ALA A 7 6.77 9.81 -21.83
C ALA A 7 6.79 8.56 -22.74
N ASN A 8 7.94 7.90 -22.90
CA ASN A 8 7.95 6.51 -23.35
C ASN A 8 7.13 5.72 -22.31
N ASP A 9 6.30 4.76 -22.70
CA ASP A 9 5.46 3.99 -21.78
C ASP A 9 6.26 3.46 -20.55
N THR A 10 5.64 3.39 -19.37
CA THR A 10 6.20 2.70 -18.20
C THR A 10 6.18 1.19 -18.34
N GLY A 11 5.36 0.67 -19.24
CA GLY A 11 5.26 -0.74 -19.55
C GLY A 11 6.35 -1.26 -20.48
N PRO A 12 6.39 -2.60 -20.66
CA PRO A 12 7.21 -3.22 -21.69
C PRO A 12 6.75 -2.76 -23.08
N VAL A 13 7.69 -2.69 -24.03
CA VAL A 13 7.38 -2.39 -25.43
C VAL A 13 6.35 -3.38 -25.95
N ILE A 14 5.23 -2.86 -26.45
CA ILE A 14 4.18 -3.67 -27.04
C ILE A 14 4.63 -4.11 -28.43
N PRO A 15 4.53 -5.42 -28.74
CA PRO A 15 4.90 -5.91 -30.05
C PRO A 15 4.12 -5.29 -31.19
N HIS A 16 4.76 -5.15 -32.35
CA HIS A 16 4.06 -4.82 -33.58
C HIS A 16 3.07 -5.93 -33.95
N GLY A 17 1.89 -5.53 -34.42
CA GLY A 17 0.89 -6.44 -34.96
C GLY A 17 0.66 -6.28 -36.46
N THR A 18 -0.13 -7.19 -37.01
CA THR A 18 -0.72 -7.07 -38.34
C THR A 18 -2.17 -6.60 -38.18
N LEU A 19 -2.54 -5.52 -38.86
CA LEU A 19 -3.88 -4.96 -38.78
C LEU A 19 -4.93 -5.97 -39.26
N ILE A 20 -5.91 -6.27 -38.40
CA ILE A 20 -7.11 -7.03 -38.76
C ILE A 20 -8.16 -6.06 -39.28
N TRP A 21 -8.43 -5.00 -38.52
CA TRP A 21 -9.30 -3.91 -38.94
C TRP A 21 -8.96 -2.61 -38.21
N ARG A 22 -9.33 -1.49 -38.83
CA ARG A 22 -9.36 -0.16 -38.23
C ARG A 22 -10.69 0.51 -38.55
N LEU A 23 -11.27 1.16 -37.57
CA LEU A 23 -12.46 1.98 -37.66
C LEU A 23 -12.03 3.41 -37.36
N GLY A 24 -12.07 4.25 -38.38
CA GLY A 24 -11.66 5.64 -38.32
C GLY A 24 -10.21 5.95 -38.66
N GLN A 25 -9.86 7.23 -38.60
CA GLN A 25 -8.52 7.77 -38.79
C GLN A 25 -8.02 8.34 -37.46
N HIS A 26 -6.73 8.15 -37.19
CA HIS A 26 -6.08 8.76 -36.04
C HIS A 26 -5.73 10.22 -36.35
N ASP A 27 -6.73 11.08 -36.44
CA ASP A 27 -6.61 12.49 -36.86
C ASP A 27 -7.09 13.51 -35.80
N GLY A 28 -7.48 13.03 -34.63
CA GLY A 28 -7.96 13.82 -33.52
C GLY A 28 -9.41 14.30 -33.65
N SER A 29 -10.25 13.59 -34.41
CA SER A 29 -11.61 13.99 -34.74
C SER A 29 -12.57 12.81 -34.97
N ALA A 30 -13.69 12.80 -34.25
CA ALA A 30 -14.77 11.82 -34.44
C ALA A 30 -15.69 12.08 -35.65
N ARG A 31 -15.33 12.97 -36.58
CA ARG A 31 -16.24 13.49 -37.62
C ARG A 31 -16.70 12.46 -38.63
N GLU A 32 -16.02 11.35 -38.79
CA GLU A 32 -16.42 10.29 -39.72
C GLU A 32 -17.49 9.36 -39.16
N PHE A 33 -17.66 9.33 -37.83
CA PHE A 33 -18.67 8.55 -37.14
C PHE A 33 -20.04 9.25 -37.13
N ALA A 34 -21.09 8.51 -36.76
CA ALA A 34 -22.38 9.06 -36.38
C ALA A 34 -22.30 9.67 -34.98
N VAL A 35 -23.01 10.76 -34.74
CA VAL A 35 -23.16 11.27 -33.36
C VAL A 35 -23.82 10.19 -32.51
N SER A 36 -23.23 9.91 -31.33
CA SER A 36 -23.75 8.92 -30.38
C SER A 36 -25.22 9.18 -30.05
N GLY A 37 -26.04 8.11 -29.97
CA GLY A 37 -27.48 8.19 -29.72
C GLY A 37 -28.33 8.73 -30.89
N SER A 38 -27.74 9.05 -32.04
CA SER A 38 -28.51 9.44 -33.23
C SER A 38 -29.11 8.23 -33.95
N SER A 39 -30.19 8.42 -34.72
CA SER A 39 -30.80 7.34 -35.51
C SER A 39 -29.88 6.70 -36.57
N GLY A 40 -28.74 7.34 -36.84
CA GLY A 40 -27.71 6.81 -37.74
C GLY A 40 -26.71 5.89 -37.05
N ALA A 41 -26.54 6.01 -35.73
CA ALA A 41 -25.70 5.11 -34.95
C ALA A 41 -26.37 3.75 -34.80
N LYS A 42 -25.59 2.68 -34.96
CA LYS A 42 -26.02 1.30 -34.77
C LYS A 42 -25.23 0.68 -33.64
N ALA A 43 -25.92 -0.13 -32.83
CA ALA A 43 -25.32 -0.96 -31.81
C ALA A 43 -24.50 -2.13 -32.38
N GLU A 44 -24.71 -2.51 -33.65
CA GLU A 44 -24.00 -3.62 -34.30
C GLU A 44 -23.31 -3.14 -35.58
N PHE A 45 -22.05 -3.53 -35.76
CA PHE A 45 -21.26 -3.22 -36.94
C PHE A 45 -20.48 -4.43 -37.44
N GLN A 46 -20.69 -4.79 -38.71
CA GLN A 46 -19.96 -5.88 -39.34
C GLN A 46 -18.79 -5.36 -40.18
N VAL A 47 -17.58 -5.78 -39.82
CA VAL A 47 -16.37 -5.53 -40.59
C VAL A 47 -16.37 -6.42 -41.83
N ALA A 48 -16.49 -5.79 -43.00
CA ALA A 48 -16.46 -6.50 -44.28
C ALA A 48 -15.07 -7.07 -44.58
N SER A 49 -15.01 -8.25 -45.20
CA SER A 49 -13.76 -8.89 -45.63
C SER A 49 -12.94 -8.06 -46.64
N SER A 50 -13.60 -7.15 -47.37
CA SER A 50 -12.95 -6.20 -48.28
C SER A 50 -12.36 -4.96 -47.59
N GLY A 51 -12.38 -4.92 -46.25
CA GLY A 51 -12.05 -3.74 -45.46
C GLY A 51 -13.22 -2.77 -45.28
N VAL A 52 -13.02 -1.77 -44.42
CA VAL A 52 -14.05 -0.81 -43.99
C VAL A 52 -14.09 0.39 -44.94
N ARG A 53 -15.26 0.68 -45.52
CA ARG A 53 -15.46 1.87 -46.38
C ARG A 53 -15.76 3.08 -45.51
N ALA A 54 -15.25 4.25 -45.90
CA ALA A 54 -15.47 5.51 -45.17
C ALA A 54 -16.96 5.85 -44.96
N THR A 55 -17.82 5.55 -45.94
CA THR A 55 -19.28 5.77 -45.80
C THR A 55 -19.94 4.86 -44.76
N SER A 56 -19.36 3.70 -44.47
CA SER A 56 -19.87 2.78 -43.45
C SER A 56 -19.55 3.24 -42.03
N LEU A 57 -18.53 4.08 -41.83
CA LEU A 57 -18.21 4.63 -40.50
C LEU A 57 -19.34 5.51 -39.95
N LYS A 58 -20.16 6.09 -40.84
CA LYS A 58 -21.36 6.85 -40.49
C LYS A 58 -22.49 6.03 -39.87
N SER A 59 -22.34 4.71 -39.75
CA SER A 59 -23.25 3.88 -38.95
C SER A 59 -22.69 3.49 -37.58
N ILE A 60 -21.44 3.83 -37.28
CA ILE A 60 -20.80 3.54 -36.00
C ILE A 60 -20.92 4.80 -35.15
N PRO A 61 -21.28 4.69 -33.85
CA PRO A 61 -21.32 5.86 -32.98
C PRO A 61 -19.93 6.49 -32.79
N SER A 62 -19.89 7.78 -32.50
CA SER A 62 -18.67 8.56 -32.24
C SER A 62 -18.06 8.30 -30.85
N GLY A 63 -18.62 7.34 -30.12
CA GLY A 63 -18.40 7.09 -28.70
C GLY A 63 -19.63 6.45 -28.07
N LEU A 64 -19.48 5.89 -26.87
CA LEU A 64 -20.61 5.32 -26.12
C LEU A 64 -21.11 6.29 -25.05
N ASP A 65 -22.39 6.18 -24.74
CA ASP A 65 -23.09 6.95 -23.72
C ASP A 65 -24.04 6.02 -22.97
N GLY A 66 -23.91 5.96 -21.64
CA GLY A 66 -24.70 5.05 -20.80
C GLY A 66 -26.22 5.26 -20.88
N THR A 67 -26.71 6.40 -21.38
CA THR A 67 -28.14 6.71 -21.50
C THR A 67 -28.73 6.43 -22.88
N THR A 68 -27.98 6.67 -23.95
CA THR A 68 -28.53 6.62 -25.32
C THR A 68 -27.91 5.55 -26.20
N GLU A 69 -26.64 5.18 -25.97
CA GLU A 69 -25.91 4.22 -26.80
C GLU A 69 -24.88 3.48 -25.92
N PRO A 70 -25.33 2.55 -25.07
CA PRO A 70 -24.49 1.98 -24.02
C PRO A 70 -23.56 0.87 -24.52
N GLU A 71 -23.69 0.42 -25.77
CA GLU A 71 -22.91 -0.69 -26.30
C GLU A 71 -22.66 -0.60 -27.81
N LEU A 72 -21.60 -1.25 -28.26
CA LEU A 72 -21.28 -1.46 -29.67
C LEU A 72 -20.67 -2.86 -29.83
N SER A 73 -21.33 -3.72 -30.61
CA SER A 73 -20.81 -5.01 -31.06
C SER A 73 -20.17 -4.88 -32.43
N ILE A 74 -18.92 -5.35 -32.54
CA ILE A 74 -18.13 -5.35 -33.78
C ILE A 74 -17.92 -6.81 -34.21
N ASP A 75 -18.58 -7.22 -35.28
CA ASP A 75 -18.42 -8.53 -35.88
C ASP A 75 -17.30 -8.55 -36.92
N TYR A 76 -16.41 -9.53 -36.84
CA TYR A 76 -15.31 -9.69 -37.77
C TYR A 76 -15.01 -11.17 -38.03
N GLN A 77 -14.24 -11.43 -39.09
CA GLN A 77 -13.86 -12.79 -39.49
C GLN A 77 -12.38 -13.02 -39.25
N LEU A 78 -12.04 -14.23 -38.79
CA LEU A 78 -10.67 -14.71 -38.67
C LEU A 78 -10.50 -16.00 -39.48
N ASP A 79 -9.61 -16.00 -40.47
CA ASP A 79 -9.26 -17.21 -41.23
C ASP A 79 -8.55 -18.25 -40.34
N LYS A 80 -7.85 -17.78 -39.30
CA LYS A 80 -7.18 -18.58 -38.28
C LYS A 80 -7.07 -17.78 -36.99
N ILE A 81 -6.97 -18.45 -35.85
CA ILE A 81 -6.70 -17.81 -34.56
C ILE A 81 -5.25 -17.27 -34.56
N PRO A 82 -5.04 -15.96 -34.30
CA PRO A 82 -3.70 -15.41 -34.06
C PRO A 82 -2.97 -16.11 -32.93
N MET A 83 -1.76 -16.61 -33.21
CA MET A 83 -1.00 -17.46 -32.28
C MET A 83 -0.63 -16.77 -30.96
N ASN A 84 -0.49 -15.44 -30.98
CA ASN A 84 -0.12 -14.63 -29.83
C ASN A 84 -1.28 -13.74 -29.34
N GLY A 85 -2.52 -14.06 -29.73
CA GLY A 85 -3.69 -13.23 -29.45
C GLY A 85 -3.74 -11.97 -30.32
N VAL A 86 -4.59 -11.03 -29.91
CA VAL A 86 -4.80 -9.76 -30.60
C VAL A 86 -4.70 -8.61 -29.59
N LEU A 87 -4.43 -7.42 -30.10
CA LEU A 87 -4.42 -6.19 -29.33
C LEU A 87 -5.50 -5.25 -29.86
N PHE A 88 -6.42 -4.89 -28.98
CA PHE A 88 -7.43 -3.87 -29.23
C PHE A 88 -6.89 -2.50 -28.80
N ARG A 89 -7.04 -1.50 -29.65
CA ARG A 89 -6.72 -0.10 -29.35
C ARG A 89 -7.94 0.77 -29.51
N VAL A 90 -8.09 1.72 -28.58
CA VAL A 90 -9.09 2.78 -28.67
C VAL A 90 -8.46 4.11 -28.29
N SER A 91 -8.51 5.07 -29.21
CA SER A 91 -7.99 6.42 -29.03
C SER A 91 -9.11 7.33 -28.54
N ILE A 92 -9.08 7.74 -27.27
CA ILE A 92 -10.13 8.55 -26.65
C ILE A 92 -9.87 10.04 -26.90
N LEU A 93 -10.89 10.76 -27.36
CA LEU A 93 -10.84 12.20 -27.62
C LEU A 93 -11.29 13.05 -26.45
N ASP A 94 -12.34 12.61 -25.76
CA ASP A 94 -12.92 13.28 -24.61
C ASP A 94 -13.76 12.28 -23.79
N ALA A 95 -13.84 12.51 -22.49
CA ALA A 95 -14.62 11.70 -21.56
C ALA A 95 -15.03 12.55 -20.36
N TYR A 96 -16.12 12.15 -19.70
CA TYR A 96 -16.58 12.84 -18.50
C TYR A 96 -15.68 12.55 -17.29
N LYS A 97 -15.56 13.54 -16.39
CA LYS A 97 -14.72 13.46 -15.17
C LYS A 97 -15.14 12.40 -14.14
N ALA A 98 -16.29 11.73 -14.34
CA ALA A 98 -16.73 10.61 -13.50
C ALA A 98 -15.89 9.33 -13.72
N VAL A 99 -14.96 9.34 -14.68
CA VAL A 99 -14.10 8.19 -15.00
C VAL A 99 -14.95 7.03 -15.53
N PRO A 100 -15.53 7.16 -16.75
CA PRO A 100 -16.29 6.09 -17.37
C PRO A 100 -15.46 4.82 -17.54
N GLN A 101 -16.16 3.68 -17.59
CA GLN A 101 -15.55 2.36 -17.75
C GLN A 101 -16.07 1.69 -19.02
N MET A 102 -15.15 1.18 -19.83
CA MET A 102 -15.47 0.38 -21.01
C MET A 102 -15.12 -1.08 -20.75
N SER A 103 -16.13 -1.92 -20.52
CA SER A 103 -15.93 -3.38 -20.54
C SER A 103 -15.79 -3.84 -21.99
N VAL A 104 -14.78 -4.66 -22.25
CA VAL A 104 -14.50 -5.24 -23.56
C VAL A 104 -14.69 -6.75 -23.47
N PHE A 105 -15.65 -7.28 -24.23
CA PHE A 105 -15.91 -8.71 -24.33
C PHE A 105 -15.47 -9.23 -25.68
N SER A 106 -14.78 -10.36 -25.69
CA SER A 106 -14.49 -11.13 -26.91
C SER A 106 -15.26 -12.44 -26.84
N ASN A 107 -16.17 -12.65 -27.80
CA ASN A 107 -17.03 -13.84 -27.86
C ASN A 107 -17.69 -14.17 -26.51
N LEU A 108 -18.38 -13.16 -25.94
CA LEU A 108 -19.09 -13.21 -24.64
C LEU A 108 -18.20 -13.38 -23.39
N GLN A 109 -16.88 -13.42 -23.52
CA GLN A 109 -15.96 -13.52 -22.39
C GLN A 109 -15.30 -12.15 -22.13
N LEU A 110 -15.25 -11.70 -20.88
CA LEU A 110 -14.59 -10.44 -20.53
C LEU A 110 -13.08 -10.53 -20.83
N SER A 111 -12.59 -9.60 -21.65
CA SER A 111 -11.17 -9.39 -21.94
C SER A 111 -10.54 -8.37 -21.00
N GLY A 112 -11.33 -7.39 -20.52
CA GLY A 112 -10.90 -6.41 -19.53
C GLY A 112 -11.87 -5.23 -19.42
N ILE A 113 -11.57 -4.31 -18.51
CA ILE A 113 -12.34 -3.07 -18.31
C ILE A 113 -11.37 -1.90 -18.43
N ILE A 114 -11.53 -1.04 -19.42
CA ILE A 114 -10.68 0.14 -19.59
C ILE A 114 -11.22 1.27 -18.72
N GLN A 115 -10.36 1.82 -17.86
CA GLN A 115 -10.65 3.00 -17.03
C GLN A 115 -10.30 4.26 -17.81
N ILE A 116 -11.30 5.07 -18.16
CA ILE A 116 -11.10 6.20 -19.06
C ILE A 116 -11.10 7.49 -18.24
N ALA A 117 -9.95 8.14 -18.16
CA ALA A 117 -9.84 9.45 -17.52
C ALA A 117 -10.34 10.55 -18.47
N GLY A 118 -10.98 11.57 -17.91
CA GLY A 118 -11.62 12.62 -18.68
C GLY A 118 -11.75 13.91 -17.89
N VAL A 119 -11.87 15.02 -18.62
CA VAL A 119 -11.96 16.38 -18.04
C VAL A 119 -13.27 17.08 -18.36
N ALA A 120 -14.15 16.48 -19.17
CA ALA A 120 -15.45 17.07 -19.44
C ALA A 120 -16.25 17.21 -18.14
N GLY A 121 -16.86 18.40 -17.97
CA GLY A 121 -17.55 18.79 -16.74
C GLY A 121 -16.65 19.28 -15.61
N ALA A 122 -15.32 19.32 -15.78
CA ALA A 122 -14.39 19.83 -14.79
C ALA A 122 -14.16 21.35 -14.89
N GLU A 123 -14.67 22.01 -15.94
CA GLU A 123 -14.32 23.40 -16.30
C GLU A 123 -12.83 23.59 -16.64
N GLU A 124 -12.20 22.53 -17.16
CA GLU A 124 -10.81 22.55 -17.61
C GLU A 124 -10.72 23.04 -19.07
N GLN A 125 -9.74 23.91 -19.36
CA GLN A 125 -9.50 24.47 -20.69
C GLN A 125 -8.59 23.59 -21.55
N TYR A 126 -7.83 22.68 -20.93
CA TYR A 126 -6.92 21.77 -21.59
C TYR A 126 -7.57 20.40 -21.83
N ASN A 127 -7.44 19.88 -23.04
CA ASN A 127 -7.94 18.55 -23.37
C ASN A 127 -7.00 17.45 -22.86
N PHE A 128 -7.59 16.29 -22.54
CA PHE A 128 -6.86 15.05 -22.31
C PHE A 128 -7.33 13.99 -23.31
N ARG A 129 -6.40 13.57 -24.16
CA ARG A 129 -6.57 12.46 -25.10
C ARG A 129 -5.61 11.35 -24.71
N LYS A 130 -6.04 10.10 -24.89
CA LYS A 130 -5.21 8.94 -24.59
C LYS A 130 -5.66 7.73 -25.39
N THR A 131 -4.69 7.01 -25.95
CA THR A 131 -4.86 5.69 -26.53
C THR A 131 -4.79 4.66 -25.42
N TYR A 132 -5.82 3.83 -25.31
CA TYR A 132 -5.86 2.70 -24.41
C TYR A 132 -5.67 1.41 -25.18
N GLU A 133 -4.90 0.50 -24.59
CA GLU A 133 -4.53 -0.78 -25.20
C GLU A 133 -5.04 -1.95 -24.37
N LEU A 134 -5.64 -2.95 -25.00
CA LEU A 134 -6.17 -4.13 -24.33
C LEU A 134 -5.77 -5.40 -25.08
N TYR A 135 -5.05 -6.28 -24.39
CA TYR A 135 -4.66 -7.58 -24.89
C TYR A 135 -5.81 -8.57 -24.77
N ILE A 136 -6.18 -9.18 -25.89
CA ILE A 136 -7.18 -10.26 -25.94
C ILE A 136 -6.45 -11.57 -26.25
N PRO A 137 -6.44 -12.52 -25.30
CA PRO A 137 -5.71 -13.76 -25.47
C PRO A 137 -6.39 -14.65 -26.50
N LYS A 138 -5.59 -15.46 -27.21
CA LYS A 138 -6.07 -16.34 -28.29
C LYS A 138 -7.18 -17.31 -27.85
N GLU A 139 -7.24 -17.65 -26.57
CA GLU A 139 -8.20 -18.57 -25.97
C GLU A 139 -9.62 -17.99 -25.87
N GLN A 140 -9.77 -16.68 -26.14
CA GLN A 140 -11.04 -15.98 -26.30
C GLN A 140 -11.46 -15.83 -27.78
N LEU A 141 -10.61 -16.21 -28.74
CA LEU A 141 -10.86 -16.08 -30.17
C LEU A 141 -11.28 -17.42 -30.80
N GLN A 142 -11.92 -17.35 -31.97
CA GLN A 142 -12.29 -18.53 -32.74
C GLN A 142 -12.05 -18.33 -34.25
N VAL A 143 -12.00 -19.42 -35.02
CA VAL A 143 -11.99 -19.35 -36.49
C VAL A 143 -13.38 -18.98 -37.00
N GLY A 144 -13.45 -18.16 -38.04
CA GLY A 144 -14.70 -17.66 -38.59
C GLY A 144 -15.20 -16.43 -37.83
N SER A 145 -16.48 -16.41 -37.47
CA SER A 145 -17.12 -15.24 -36.88
C SER A 145 -16.64 -14.99 -35.45
N ASN A 146 -16.25 -13.76 -35.17
CA ASN A 146 -15.91 -13.29 -33.84
C ASN A 146 -16.68 -12.00 -33.56
N GLU A 147 -17.07 -11.82 -32.30
CA GLU A 147 -17.64 -10.57 -31.80
C GLU A 147 -16.66 -9.91 -30.82
N LEU A 148 -16.47 -8.60 -31.00
CA LEU A 148 -15.90 -7.71 -29.98
C LEU A 148 -16.99 -6.75 -29.51
N LYS A 149 -17.50 -6.93 -28.30
CA LYS A 149 -18.51 -6.06 -27.70
C LYS A 149 -17.87 -5.07 -26.73
N LEU A 150 -18.09 -3.79 -27.00
CA LEU A 150 -17.71 -2.67 -26.13
C LEU A 150 -18.96 -2.22 -25.38
N GLN A 151 -18.87 -2.05 -24.06
CA GLN A 151 -20.02 -1.71 -23.25
C GLN A 151 -19.67 -0.71 -22.15
N VAL A 152 -20.55 0.26 -21.94
CA VAL A 152 -20.52 1.18 -20.81
C VAL A 152 -20.86 0.40 -19.54
N THR A 153 -19.92 0.36 -18.59
CA THR A 153 -20.08 -0.33 -17.31
C THR A 153 -20.15 0.68 -16.16
N ARG A 154 -21.11 0.48 -15.26
CA ARG A 154 -21.24 1.30 -14.04
C ARG A 154 -20.18 0.94 -13.01
N GLY A 155 -19.84 1.88 -12.14
CA GLY A 155 -19.14 1.54 -10.89
C GLY A 155 -19.95 0.53 -10.07
N LEU A 156 -19.28 -0.35 -9.32
CA LEU A 156 -19.94 -1.43 -8.56
C LEU A 156 -21.04 -0.91 -7.62
N TYR A 157 -20.84 0.30 -7.09
CA TYR A 157 -21.73 0.94 -6.11
C TYR A 157 -22.73 1.91 -6.74
N SER A 158 -22.55 2.26 -8.01
CA SER A 158 -23.30 3.31 -8.70
C SER A 158 -24.67 2.80 -9.16
N SER A 159 -25.66 3.69 -9.15
CA SER A 159 -26.98 3.41 -9.74
C SER A 159 -27.07 3.93 -11.18
N SER A 160 -28.23 3.76 -11.82
CA SER A 160 -28.51 4.34 -13.14
C SER A 160 -28.44 5.87 -13.19
N ALA A 161 -28.35 6.55 -12.04
CA ALA A 161 -28.09 7.98 -11.98
C ALA A 161 -26.72 8.36 -12.59
N GLU A 162 -25.75 7.43 -12.59
CA GLU A 162 -24.43 7.63 -13.16
C GLU A 162 -24.42 7.60 -14.70
N ASP A 163 -25.41 7.01 -15.35
CA ASP A 163 -25.40 6.71 -16.79
C ASP A 163 -25.10 7.92 -17.66
N LYS A 164 -25.69 9.08 -17.34
CA LYS A 164 -25.48 10.36 -18.06
C LYS A 164 -24.09 10.95 -17.91
N PHE A 165 -23.29 10.39 -17.02
CA PHE A 165 -21.89 10.76 -16.76
C PHE A 165 -20.93 9.68 -17.26
N ASN A 166 -21.44 8.53 -17.71
CA ASN A 166 -20.65 7.45 -18.26
C ASN A 166 -20.66 7.53 -19.79
N TRP A 167 -19.89 8.48 -20.31
CA TRP A 167 -19.74 8.66 -21.76
C TRP A 167 -18.32 9.08 -22.13
N TRP A 168 -17.94 8.74 -23.36
CA TRP A 168 -16.70 9.16 -23.99
C TRP A 168 -16.88 9.28 -25.50
N THR A 169 -15.91 9.90 -26.17
CA THR A 169 -15.80 9.91 -27.62
C THR A 169 -14.44 9.38 -28.06
N TRP A 170 -14.36 8.82 -29.26
CA TRP A 170 -13.14 8.24 -29.79
C TRP A 170 -12.75 8.82 -31.15
N ASP A 171 -11.45 8.74 -31.43
CA ASP A 171 -10.82 9.10 -32.69
C ASP A 171 -10.80 7.91 -33.65
N ASP A 172 -10.25 6.79 -33.17
CA ASP A 172 -10.21 5.55 -33.92
C ASP A 172 -10.22 4.33 -32.99
N LEU A 173 -10.60 3.19 -33.56
CA LEU A 173 -10.50 1.88 -32.94
C LEU A 173 -9.75 0.94 -33.89
N SER A 174 -8.88 0.08 -33.36
CA SER A 174 -8.23 -0.94 -34.18
C SER A 174 -8.08 -2.27 -33.45
N LEU A 175 -7.93 -3.32 -34.26
CA LEU A 175 -7.57 -4.64 -33.80
C LEU A 175 -6.40 -5.17 -34.62
N GLU A 176 -5.36 -5.60 -33.95
CA GLU A 176 -4.14 -6.12 -34.57
C GLU A 176 -3.80 -7.51 -34.03
N SER A 177 -3.41 -8.43 -34.91
CA SER A 177 -2.83 -9.71 -34.49
C SER A 177 -1.37 -9.53 -34.09
N LEU A 178 -0.97 -9.98 -32.90
CA LEU A 178 0.40 -9.81 -32.42
C LEU A 178 1.38 -10.77 -33.13
N ASN A 179 2.50 -10.22 -33.63
CA ASN A 179 3.51 -11.01 -34.34
C ASN A 179 4.41 -11.83 -33.42
N GLU A 180 4.50 -11.45 -32.14
CA GLU A 180 5.23 -12.14 -31.08
C GLU A 180 4.44 -12.08 -29.75
N PRO A 181 4.73 -12.95 -28.77
CA PRO A 181 4.06 -12.93 -27.47
C PRO A 181 4.22 -11.57 -26.76
N ILE A 182 3.13 -11.06 -26.19
CA ILE A 182 3.19 -9.87 -25.32
C ILE A 182 3.87 -10.23 -24.00
N LYS A 183 4.62 -9.29 -23.44
CA LYS A 183 5.29 -9.47 -22.13
C LYS A 183 4.36 -9.25 -20.93
N GLU A 184 3.16 -8.73 -21.18
CA GLU A 184 2.27 -8.22 -20.15
C GLU A 184 0.80 -8.28 -20.59
N PRO A 185 -0.15 -8.72 -19.75
CA PRO A 185 -1.57 -8.71 -20.08
C PRO A 185 -2.18 -7.32 -19.81
N ILE A 186 -1.83 -6.34 -20.65
CA ILE A 186 -2.31 -4.95 -20.56
C ILE A 186 -3.82 -4.89 -20.83
N HIS A 187 -4.58 -4.14 -20.02
CA HIS A 187 -6.01 -3.89 -20.24
C HIS A 187 -6.42 -2.45 -19.89
N GLY A 188 -5.84 -1.50 -20.63
CA GLY A 188 -6.03 -0.06 -20.50
C GLY A 188 -4.70 0.65 -20.47
N SER A 189 -3.95 0.49 -19.38
CA SER A 189 -2.62 1.09 -19.18
C SER A 189 -1.74 0.19 -18.33
N TYR A 190 -0.43 0.30 -18.49
CA TYR A 190 0.52 -0.28 -17.56
C TYR A 190 0.64 0.62 -16.32
N THR A 191 0.22 0.11 -15.16
CA THR A 191 0.18 0.93 -13.94
C THR A 191 0.75 0.19 -12.75
N LEU A 192 1.54 0.89 -11.94
CA LEU A 192 2.13 0.34 -10.72
C LEU A 192 1.52 1.00 -9.50
N THR A 193 1.25 0.22 -8.45
CA THR A 193 0.65 0.76 -7.23
C THR A 193 1.12 0.07 -5.97
N GLY A 194 0.88 0.70 -4.83
CA GLY A 194 1.17 0.19 -3.51
C GLY A 194 0.72 1.17 -2.44
N THR A 195 1.37 1.12 -1.29
CA THR A 195 1.07 1.98 -0.13
C THR A 195 2.36 2.35 0.60
N MET A 196 2.24 3.00 1.75
CA MET A 196 3.30 3.18 2.73
C MET A 196 3.00 2.34 3.98
N VAL A 197 3.99 1.57 4.45
CA VAL A 197 3.90 0.85 5.72
C VAL A 197 4.90 1.45 6.69
N ASN A 198 4.41 2.21 7.65
CA ASN A 198 5.19 2.80 8.72
C ASN A 198 4.49 2.61 10.07
N ASN A 199 5.26 2.72 11.13
CA ASN A 199 4.76 2.71 12.50
C ASN A 199 4.59 4.15 12.98
N LYS A 200 3.52 4.43 13.75
CA LYS A 200 3.15 5.76 14.26
C LYS A 200 3.39 6.89 13.24
N GLN A 201 2.96 6.69 11.99
CA GLN A 201 3.02 7.65 10.87
C GLN A 201 4.40 8.03 10.31
N PHE A 202 5.51 7.76 11.00
CA PHE A 202 6.82 8.28 10.57
C PHE A 202 7.98 7.27 10.65
N TYR A 203 7.79 6.13 11.32
CA TYR A 203 8.90 5.25 11.66
C TYR A 203 8.95 4.01 10.77
N PHE A 204 10.10 3.82 10.13
CA PHE A 204 10.49 2.61 9.41
C PHE A 204 11.33 1.74 10.35
N ASP A 205 10.66 1.23 11.38
CA ASP A 205 11.23 0.45 12.48
C ASP A 205 10.96 -1.06 12.32
N GLU A 206 11.25 -1.84 13.36
CA GLU A 206 11.10 -3.29 13.35
C GLU A 206 9.65 -3.74 13.13
N GLY A 207 8.69 -2.93 13.61
CA GLY A 207 7.26 -3.14 13.44
C GLY A 207 6.83 -2.93 11.99
N ALA A 208 7.25 -1.82 11.39
CA ALA A 208 7.01 -1.55 9.96
C ALA A 208 7.57 -2.67 9.07
N VAL A 209 8.81 -3.11 9.33
CA VAL A 209 9.45 -4.24 8.62
C VAL A 209 8.65 -5.54 8.78
N ALA A 210 8.17 -5.84 9.99
CA ALA A 210 7.40 -7.07 10.25
C ALA A 210 6.05 -7.10 9.52
N HIS A 211 5.39 -5.95 9.36
CA HIS A 211 4.07 -5.83 8.72
C HIS A 211 4.15 -5.73 7.20
N LEU A 212 5.29 -5.28 6.66
CA LEU A 212 5.45 -5.02 5.23
C LEU A 212 5.09 -6.22 4.33
N PRO A 213 5.59 -7.45 4.57
CA PRO A 213 5.21 -8.63 3.77
C PRO A 213 3.70 -8.91 3.76
N TYR A 214 3.05 -8.76 4.92
CA TYR A 214 1.64 -9.07 5.13
C TYR A 214 0.78 -8.10 4.31
N VAL A 215 1.08 -6.80 4.40
CA VAL A 215 0.37 -5.75 3.66
C VAL A 215 0.53 -5.93 2.15
N MET A 216 1.75 -6.14 1.64
CA MET A 216 1.99 -6.25 0.20
C MET A 216 1.27 -7.44 -0.43
N LYS A 217 1.29 -8.60 0.25
CA LYS A 217 0.59 -9.80 -0.24
C LYS A 217 -0.93 -9.66 -0.14
N TRP A 218 -1.43 -9.08 0.95
CA TRP A 218 -2.88 -8.92 1.13
C TRP A 218 -3.48 -7.90 0.16
N LEU A 219 -2.75 -6.85 -0.20
CA LEU A 219 -3.17 -5.92 -1.26
C LEU A 219 -2.99 -6.49 -2.67
N GLY A 220 -2.31 -7.64 -2.82
CA GLY A 220 -2.08 -8.28 -4.12
C GLY A 220 -1.03 -7.59 -4.99
N VAL A 221 -0.14 -6.79 -4.38
CA VAL A 221 0.89 -6.02 -5.10
C VAL A 221 2.27 -6.68 -5.08
N ALA A 222 2.47 -7.68 -4.23
CA ALA A 222 3.76 -8.38 -4.13
C ALA A 222 4.15 -9.12 -5.42
N TYR A 223 5.46 -9.26 -5.63
CA TYR A 223 6.10 -10.12 -6.63
C TYR A 223 5.99 -9.68 -8.09
N SER A 224 5.46 -8.50 -8.37
CA SER A 224 5.21 -8.04 -9.75
C SER A 224 5.76 -6.65 -10.05
N GLY A 225 6.82 -6.20 -9.37
CA GLY A 225 7.48 -4.93 -9.69
C GLY A 225 6.70 -3.68 -9.27
N ASN A 226 5.67 -3.81 -8.44
CA ASN A 226 4.88 -2.68 -7.91
C ASN A 226 5.70 -1.75 -7.03
N ILE A 227 5.15 -0.58 -6.66
CA ILE A 227 5.90 0.49 -6.00
C ILE A 227 5.37 0.86 -4.61
N MET A 228 6.28 1.05 -3.67
CA MET A 228 6.01 1.48 -2.29
C MET A 228 6.70 2.81 -1.99
N ARG A 229 6.09 3.63 -1.12
CA ARG A 229 6.73 4.86 -0.64
C ARG A 229 7.49 4.59 0.66
N ALA A 230 8.71 5.12 0.74
CA ALA A 230 9.62 4.95 1.87
C ALA A 230 10.15 6.33 2.32
N SER A 231 9.30 7.09 3.03
CA SER A 231 9.54 8.48 3.41
C SER A 231 9.95 8.64 4.88
N CYS A 232 11.22 8.39 5.21
CA CYS A 232 11.73 8.61 6.57
C CYS A 232 12.39 10.00 6.67
N ALA A 233 11.68 11.01 7.17
CA ALA A 233 12.17 12.39 7.19
C ALA A 233 13.37 12.60 8.14
N SER A 234 14.35 13.41 7.73
CA SER A 234 15.63 13.62 8.42
C SER A 234 15.55 14.48 9.68
N ASP A 235 14.45 15.21 9.88
CA ASP A 235 14.17 15.99 11.09
C ASP A 235 13.43 15.17 12.15
N VAL A 236 12.92 13.99 11.78
CA VAL A 236 12.28 13.05 12.71
C VAL A 236 13.32 12.07 13.24
N GLY A 237 13.64 12.20 14.54
CA GLY A 237 14.61 11.34 15.20
C GLY A 237 14.23 9.85 15.09
N ARG A 238 15.19 9.00 14.71
CA ARG A 238 15.02 7.54 14.52
C ARG A 238 13.98 7.11 13.48
N SER A 239 13.47 8.01 12.62
CA SER A 239 12.49 7.65 11.57
C SER A 239 12.97 6.52 10.64
N CYS A 240 14.29 6.45 10.37
CA CYS A 240 14.89 5.43 9.51
C CYS A 240 15.53 4.25 10.27
N SER A 241 15.13 3.94 11.51
CA SER A 241 15.90 3.03 12.39
C SER A 241 16.16 1.62 11.84
N ASN A 242 15.23 1.05 11.05
CA ASN A 242 15.38 -0.24 10.37
C ASN A 242 15.20 -0.14 8.83
N MET A 243 15.50 1.03 8.25
CA MET A 243 15.23 1.28 6.83
C MET A 243 15.98 0.32 5.87
N GLU A 244 17.20 -0.12 6.22
CA GLU A 244 17.93 -1.10 5.40
C GLU A 244 17.17 -2.43 5.26
N GLU A 245 16.61 -2.92 6.36
CA GLU A 245 15.86 -4.18 6.37
C GLU A 245 14.51 -4.01 5.66
N TYR A 246 13.87 -2.85 5.81
CA TYR A 246 12.66 -2.50 5.06
C TYR A 246 12.90 -2.59 3.54
N TYR A 247 14.00 -2.01 3.06
CA TYR A 247 14.40 -2.10 1.66
C TYR A 247 14.76 -3.52 1.19
N LYS A 248 15.40 -4.33 2.05
CA LYS A 248 15.67 -5.75 1.73
C LYS A 248 14.38 -6.55 1.59
N VAL A 249 13.39 -6.30 2.45
CA VAL A 249 12.07 -6.91 2.31
C VAL A 249 11.41 -6.47 1.00
N LEU A 250 11.43 -5.18 0.64
CA LEU A 250 10.91 -4.75 -0.68
C LEU A 250 11.59 -5.50 -1.83
N LYS A 251 12.92 -5.66 -1.78
CA LYS A 251 13.69 -6.42 -2.77
C LYS A 251 13.25 -7.88 -2.84
N ASP A 252 13.09 -8.56 -1.71
CA ASP A 252 12.71 -9.99 -1.65
C ASP A 252 11.30 -10.25 -2.20
N TYR A 253 10.43 -9.24 -2.15
CA TYR A 253 9.08 -9.26 -2.69
C TYR A 253 8.98 -8.62 -4.08
N ASN A 254 10.11 -8.34 -4.74
CA ASN A 254 10.18 -7.71 -6.06
C ASN A 254 9.36 -6.41 -6.14
N MET A 255 9.63 -5.49 -5.21
CA MET A 255 8.99 -4.18 -5.13
C MET A 255 9.99 -3.06 -5.43
N GLN A 256 9.50 -2.05 -6.14
CA GLN A 256 10.14 -0.76 -6.35
C GLN A 256 9.93 0.14 -5.13
N ALA A 257 10.82 1.12 -4.94
CA ALA A 257 10.69 2.10 -3.87
C ALA A 257 10.89 3.54 -4.36
N VAL A 258 10.08 4.45 -3.83
CA VAL A 258 10.33 5.89 -3.89
C VAL A 258 10.74 6.39 -2.51
N ALA A 259 11.96 6.92 -2.45
CA ALA A 259 12.55 7.46 -1.24
C ALA A 259 12.20 8.94 -1.07
N LEU A 260 12.03 9.37 0.18
CA LEU A 260 12.01 10.76 0.60
C LEU A 260 12.71 10.82 1.97
N TYR A 261 13.73 11.67 2.09
CA TYR A 261 14.55 11.71 3.31
C TYR A 261 14.81 13.12 3.80
N LEU A 262 15.28 14.02 2.93
CA LEU A 262 15.75 15.32 3.38
C LEU A 262 14.58 16.24 3.74
N TYR A 263 14.54 16.69 4.98
CA TYR A 263 13.62 17.74 5.44
C TYR A 263 14.09 19.11 4.92
N THR A 264 13.24 19.80 4.15
CA THR A 264 13.67 20.95 3.34
C THR A 264 13.49 22.31 4.00
N GLY A 265 12.60 22.47 4.98
CA GLY A 265 12.18 23.82 5.41
C GLY A 265 13.00 24.46 6.53
N ASP A 266 14.11 23.86 6.94
CA ASP A 266 15.14 24.55 7.73
C ASP A 266 16.46 24.73 6.96
N ILE A 267 16.49 24.31 5.68
CA ILE A 267 17.69 24.40 4.85
C ILE A 267 17.93 25.85 4.44
N LYS A 268 19.15 26.31 4.72
CA LYS A 268 19.69 27.55 4.16
C LYS A 268 20.62 27.21 3.00
N LEU A 269 20.35 27.81 1.85
CA LEU A 269 21.23 27.69 0.69
C LEU A 269 22.52 28.50 0.89
N LYS A 270 23.57 28.10 0.18
CA LYS A 270 24.78 28.90 0.01
C LYS A 270 24.49 30.09 -0.92
N ASP A 271 25.40 31.05 -0.96
CA ASP A 271 25.28 32.24 -1.82
C ASP A 271 25.19 31.90 -3.32
N ASP A 272 25.74 30.74 -3.73
CA ASP A 272 25.67 30.23 -5.10
C ASP A 272 24.36 29.47 -5.42
N GLY A 273 23.43 29.41 -4.45
CA GLY A 273 22.15 28.70 -4.57
C GLY A 273 22.22 27.19 -4.34
N SER A 274 23.40 26.63 -4.05
CA SER A 274 23.54 25.20 -3.76
C SER A 274 23.19 24.86 -2.31
N LEU A 275 22.96 23.57 -2.04
CA LEU A 275 22.69 23.07 -0.69
C LEU A 275 23.85 23.38 0.27
N SER A 276 23.52 23.62 1.54
CA SER A 276 24.52 23.67 2.62
C SER A 276 25.31 22.37 2.71
N ASP A 277 26.53 22.42 3.26
CA ASP A 277 27.36 21.23 3.42
C ASP A 277 26.68 20.17 4.29
N GLU A 278 25.91 20.59 5.30
CA GLU A 278 25.14 19.68 6.15
C GLU A 278 24.03 18.96 5.37
N ALA A 279 23.22 19.69 4.60
CA ALA A 279 22.14 19.11 3.81
C ALA A 279 22.68 18.18 2.70
N ALA A 280 23.73 18.62 2.00
CA ALA A 280 24.41 17.81 0.99
C ALA A 280 25.03 16.54 1.61
N LYS A 281 25.59 16.63 2.83
CA LYS A 281 26.12 15.47 3.56
C LYS A 281 25.02 14.49 3.95
N LYS A 282 23.89 14.97 4.50
CA LYS A 282 22.71 14.13 4.84
C LYS A 282 22.26 13.31 3.63
N LEU A 283 22.09 13.95 2.47
CA LEU A 283 21.74 13.26 1.22
C LEU A 283 22.83 12.29 0.77
N THR A 284 24.10 12.69 0.79
CA THR A 284 25.22 11.84 0.37
C THR A 284 25.32 10.57 1.21
N ASP A 285 25.20 10.69 2.52
CA ASP A 285 25.24 9.54 3.44
C ASP A 285 24.05 8.60 3.17
N TYR A 286 22.84 9.15 3.03
CA TYR A 286 21.65 8.36 2.70
C TYR A 286 21.79 7.61 1.37
N PHE A 287 22.24 8.29 0.31
CA PHE A 287 22.43 7.67 -1.01
C PHE A 287 23.50 6.58 -0.98
N ARG A 288 24.64 6.82 -0.33
CA ARG A 288 25.69 5.79 -0.22
C ARG A 288 25.21 4.54 0.51
N GLN A 289 24.32 4.70 1.48
CA GLN A 289 23.80 3.58 2.24
C GLN A 289 22.66 2.85 1.51
N TYR A 290 21.71 3.59 0.92
CA TYR A 290 20.42 3.02 0.51
C TYR A 290 20.13 3.06 -0.98
N SER A 291 20.88 3.82 -1.80
CA SER A 291 20.61 3.87 -3.25
C SER A 291 20.61 2.52 -3.96
N PRO A 292 21.37 1.49 -3.52
CA PRO A 292 21.26 0.15 -4.11
C PRO A 292 19.89 -0.50 -3.96
N TYR A 293 18.90 0.11 -3.30
CA TYR A 293 17.57 -0.47 -3.08
C TYR A 293 16.40 0.35 -3.65
N PHE A 294 16.63 1.58 -4.09
CA PHE A 294 15.58 2.44 -4.64
C PHE A 294 16.06 3.11 -5.93
N GLN A 295 15.11 3.47 -6.79
CA GLN A 295 15.37 4.10 -8.06
C GLN A 295 14.57 5.40 -8.25
N TYR A 296 13.64 5.71 -7.34
CA TYR A 296 12.91 6.96 -7.35
C TYR A 296 13.24 7.77 -6.09
N TYR A 297 13.41 9.08 -6.24
CA TYR A 297 13.54 10.00 -5.11
C TYR A 297 12.61 11.19 -5.30
N GLU A 298 11.69 11.38 -4.37
CA GLU A 298 10.76 12.52 -4.30
C GLU A 298 11.49 13.73 -3.74
N VAL A 299 11.43 14.86 -4.45
CA VAL A 299 12.19 16.07 -4.08
C VAL A 299 11.75 16.63 -2.73
N ASP A 300 10.45 16.64 -2.45
CA ASP A 300 9.86 17.18 -1.22
C ASP A 300 8.39 16.71 -1.08
N ASN A 301 7.83 16.82 0.12
CA ASN A 301 6.43 16.47 0.41
C ASN A 301 5.60 17.74 0.64
N GLU A 302 4.68 18.04 -0.27
CA GLU A 302 3.73 19.15 -0.19
C GLU A 302 4.38 20.49 0.19
N PRO A 303 5.42 20.95 -0.54
CA PRO A 303 6.19 22.12 -0.16
C PRO A 303 5.33 23.38 0.11
N GLY A 304 4.27 23.60 -0.65
CA GLY A 304 3.35 24.72 -0.51
C GLY A 304 2.55 24.67 0.79
N LEU A 305 2.07 23.48 1.18
CA LEU A 305 1.34 23.28 2.44
C LEU A 305 2.22 23.64 3.65
N PHE A 306 3.50 23.27 3.59
CA PHE A 306 4.44 23.39 4.70
C PHE A 306 5.37 24.62 4.64
N ASN A 307 5.07 25.61 3.80
CA ASN A 307 5.89 26.81 3.59
C ASN A 307 7.36 26.52 3.25
N ARG A 308 7.60 25.60 2.33
CA ARG A 308 8.93 25.26 1.85
C ARG A 308 9.32 26.14 0.67
N SER A 309 10.62 26.39 0.58
CA SER A 309 11.21 27.25 -0.45
C SER A 309 11.34 26.52 -1.80
N LYS A 310 10.86 27.16 -2.87
CA LYS A 310 11.08 26.73 -4.26
C LYS A 310 12.57 26.62 -4.57
N ALA A 311 13.36 27.60 -4.09
CA ALA A 311 14.80 27.62 -4.33
C ALA A 311 15.49 26.40 -3.71
N VAL A 312 15.08 25.99 -2.50
CA VAL A 312 15.61 24.78 -1.85
C VAL A 312 15.23 23.53 -2.65
N ASN A 313 13.98 23.44 -3.10
CA ASN A 313 13.51 22.32 -3.92
C ASN A 313 14.32 22.19 -5.24
N LEU A 314 14.59 23.32 -5.91
CA LEU A 314 15.45 23.35 -7.10
C LEU A 314 16.89 22.90 -6.78
N ALA A 315 17.45 23.33 -5.65
CA ALA A 315 18.79 22.91 -5.21
C ALA A 315 18.86 21.40 -4.90
N VAL A 316 17.81 20.84 -4.29
CA VAL A 316 17.68 19.38 -4.08
C VAL A 316 17.62 18.65 -5.42
N ALA A 317 16.74 19.08 -6.34
CA ALA A 317 16.65 18.49 -7.67
C ALA A 317 17.98 18.56 -8.44
N GLN A 318 18.70 19.68 -8.37
CA GLN A 318 20.01 19.83 -8.98
C GLN A 318 21.04 18.89 -8.37
N TRP A 319 21.05 18.73 -7.04
CA TRP A 319 21.93 17.78 -6.37
C TRP A 319 21.63 16.34 -6.80
N LEU A 320 20.35 15.96 -6.87
CA LEU A 320 19.92 14.61 -7.29
C LEU A 320 20.37 14.32 -8.73
N ASN A 321 20.20 15.28 -9.65
CA ASN A 321 20.58 15.12 -11.05
C ASN A 321 22.09 15.15 -11.32
N THR A 322 22.88 15.61 -10.35
CA THR A 322 24.34 15.65 -10.45
C THR A 322 24.94 14.59 -9.55
N LYS A 323 25.14 14.91 -8.27
CA LYS A 323 25.79 14.01 -7.31
C LYS A 323 24.98 12.75 -7.04
N GLY A 324 23.65 12.85 -6.98
CA GLY A 324 22.76 11.71 -6.82
C GLY A 324 22.93 10.69 -7.95
N LYS A 325 22.87 11.13 -9.21
CA LYS A 325 23.09 10.30 -10.40
C LYS A 325 24.53 9.83 -10.58
N GLU A 326 25.53 10.53 -10.02
CA GLU A 326 26.91 10.01 -9.93
C GLU A 326 26.99 8.78 -9.01
N ILE A 327 26.28 8.80 -7.87
CA ILE A 327 26.23 7.68 -6.91
C ILE A 327 25.31 6.56 -7.41
N ALA A 328 24.18 6.91 -8.02
CA ALA A 328 23.13 6.01 -8.48
C ALA A 328 22.70 6.35 -9.93
N PRO A 329 23.41 5.86 -10.96
CA PRO A 329 23.16 6.23 -12.36
C PRO A 329 21.75 5.90 -12.89
N TYR A 330 21.04 4.99 -12.23
CA TYR A 330 19.67 4.59 -12.55
C TYR A 330 18.59 5.48 -11.92
N LEU A 331 18.97 6.40 -11.02
CA LEU A 331 18.04 7.25 -10.28
C LEU A 331 17.13 8.04 -11.22
N LYS A 332 15.84 8.07 -10.86
CA LYS A 332 14.82 8.95 -11.41
C LYS A 332 14.38 9.95 -10.34
N THR A 333 14.48 11.23 -10.67
CA THR A 333 14.01 12.31 -9.79
C THR A 333 12.51 12.52 -10.00
N VAL A 334 11.77 12.59 -8.90
CA VAL A 334 10.32 12.78 -8.90
C VAL A 334 10.03 14.17 -8.39
N ALA A 335 9.21 14.93 -9.11
CA ALA A 335 8.72 16.22 -8.65
C ALA A 335 8.14 16.12 -7.21
N PRO A 336 8.14 17.22 -6.44
CA PRO A 336 7.51 17.22 -5.13
C PRO A 336 6.08 16.68 -5.17
N GLY A 337 5.66 16.02 -4.09
CA GLY A 337 4.27 15.65 -3.87
C GLY A 337 3.41 16.90 -3.78
N TRP A 338 2.94 17.41 -4.93
CA TRP A 338 2.28 18.71 -5.01
C TRP A 338 0.97 18.73 -4.21
N ALA A 339 0.78 19.76 -3.40
CA ALA A 339 -0.48 20.07 -2.75
C ALA A 339 -0.97 21.42 -3.28
N TYR A 340 -1.78 21.36 -4.34
CA TYR A 340 -2.15 22.50 -5.19
C TYR A 340 -3.13 23.52 -4.55
N TRP A 341 -2.97 23.84 -3.26
CA TRP A 341 -3.90 24.71 -2.54
C TRP A 341 -3.90 26.15 -3.10
N PRO A 342 -5.08 26.75 -3.34
CA PRO A 342 -5.21 27.97 -4.13
C PRO A 342 -4.82 29.26 -3.40
N GLU A 343 -4.93 29.30 -2.07
CA GLU A 343 -4.68 30.49 -1.23
C GLU A 343 -4.27 30.06 0.18
N TYR A 344 -3.71 30.98 0.98
CA TYR A 344 -3.52 30.73 2.41
C TYR A 344 -4.86 30.39 3.06
N GLN A 345 -4.95 29.17 3.57
CA GLN A 345 -6.04 28.76 4.43
C GLN A 345 -5.50 28.29 5.78
N GLN A 346 -6.12 28.73 6.87
CA GLN A 346 -5.67 28.38 8.22
C GLN A 346 -5.75 26.86 8.49
N ASN A 347 -6.68 26.16 7.87
CA ASN A 347 -6.83 24.71 7.95
C ASN A 347 -5.77 23.95 7.13
N SER A 348 -5.31 24.49 6.00
CA SER A 348 -4.31 23.84 5.14
C SER A 348 -2.89 24.33 5.44
N CYS A 349 -2.64 25.63 5.32
CA CYS A 349 -1.34 26.27 5.51
C CYS A 349 -1.12 26.81 6.94
N GLY A 350 -2.08 26.66 7.86
CA GLY A 350 -1.95 27.22 9.22
C GLY A 350 -1.10 26.40 10.19
N ASN A 351 -0.65 25.20 9.80
CA ASN A 351 0.26 24.36 10.61
C ASN A 351 1.73 24.81 10.51
N GLN A 352 2.00 25.88 9.78
CA GLN A 352 3.32 26.47 9.62
C GLN A 352 3.77 27.20 10.89
N LYS A 353 5.09 27.27 11.12
CA LYS A 353 5.67 27.99 12.25
C LYS A 353 5.88 29.47 11.87
N GLY A 354 5.36 30.40 12.67
CA GLY A 354 5.60 31.85 12.50
C GLY A 354 4.32 32.69 12.43
N GLY A 355 4.47 34.01 12.31
CA GLY A 355 3.34 34.97 12.20
C GLY A 355 2.93 35.31 10.77
N VAL A 356 3.67 34.81 9.77
CA VAL A 356 3.45 35.07 8.34
C VAL A 356 2.45 34.04 7.80
N ARG A 357 1.54 34.49 6.93
CA ARG A 357 0.44 33.68 6.38
C ARG A 357 0.67 33.46 4.88
N GLU A 358 1.41 32.41 4.53
CA GLU A 358 1.82 32.07 3.16
C GLU A 358 1.64 30.56 2.89
N CYS A 359 1.64 30.13 1.63
CA CYS A 359 1.66 28.73 1.22
C CYS A 359 2.85 28.51 0.27
N GLY A 360 4.04 28.36 0.85
CA GLY A 360 5.30 28.21 0.12
C GLY A 360 6.09 29.51 0.05
N ASP A 361 7.36 29.40 -0.33
CA ASP A 361 8.27 30.53 -0.54
C ASP A 361 8.81 30.51 -1.99
N PRO A 362 8.37 31.43 -2.88
CA PRO A 362 7.41 32.51 -2.64
C PRO A 362 5.96 32.00 -2.54
N ASP A 363 5.07 32.75 -1.88
CA ASP A 363 3.67 32.33 -1.70
C ASP A 363 3.01 31.89 -3.01
N GLY A 364 2.50 30.65 -3.03
CA GLY A 364 1.74 30.14 -4.16
C GLY A 364 2.54 29.68 -5.36
N TRP A 365 3.83 29.46 -5.21
CA TRP A 365 4.64 28.99 -6.33
C TRP A 365 4.16 27.63 -6.89
N GLU A 366 3.54 26.76 -6.08
CA GLU A 366 2.98 25.49 -6.56
C GLU A 366 1.70 25.63 -7.38
N ARG A 367 0.87 26.64 -7.09
CA ARG A 367 -0.37 26.87 -7.87
C ARG A 367 -0.10 27.54 -9.20
N ASP A 368 1.07 28.16 -9.38
CA ASP A 368 1.48 28.78 -10.64
C ASP A 368 2.13 27.73 -11.56
N PRO A 369 1.47 27.34 -12.67
CA PRO A 369 2.00 26.32 -13.57
C PRO A 369 3.37 26.71 -14.14
N LYS A 370 3.66 28.00 -14.31
CA LYS A 370 4.96 28.46 -14.83
C LYS A 370 6.08 28.25 -13.81
N GLN A 371 5.80 28.44 -12.53
CA GLN A 371 6.78 28.24 -11.47
C GLN A 371 7.01 26.75 -11.20
N ARG A 372 5.95 25.92 -11.20
CA ARG A 372 6.11 24.45 -11.18
C ARG A 372 6.92 23.96 -12.36
N LEU A 373 6.73 24.54 -13.55
CA LEU A 373 7.44 24.13 -14.75
C LEU A 373 8.98 24.21 -14.60
N GLU A 374 9.51 25.11 -13.76
CA GLU A 374 10.94 25.16 -13.45
C GLU A 374 11.45 23.85 -12.82
N LEU A 375 10.71 23.29 -11.85
CA LEU A 375 11.01 21.99 -11.23
C LEU A 375 10.67 20.81 -12.15
N GLU A 376 9.58 20.91 -12.90
CA GLU A 376 9.19 19.87 -13.86
C GLU A 376 10.22 19.70 -14.98
N GLN A 377 10.91 20.77 -15.38
CA GLN A 377 11.97 20.71 -16.40
C GLN A 377 13.24 20.00 -15.94
N VAL A 378 13.49 19.95 -14.62
CA VAL A 378 14.68 19.33 -14.04
C VAL A 378 14.40 17.99 -13.37
N THR A 379 13.15 17.58 -13.23
CA THR A 379 12.79 16.27 -12.68
C THR A 379 12.46 15.27 -13.79
N ASP A 380 12.72 13.98 -13.57
CA ASP A 380 12.42 12.92 -14.54
C ASP A 380 10.91 12.59 -14.58
N LEU A 381 10.22 12.66 -13.44
CA LEU A 381 8.78 12.39 -13.30
C LEU A 381 8.04 13.59 -12.70
N THR A 382 6.79 13.78 -13.12
CA THR A 382 5.83 14.64 -12.42
C THR A 382 5.14 13.87 -11.30
N ASN A 383 4.41 14.58 -10.46
CA ASN A 383 3.73 14.08 -9.28
C ASN A 383 2.43 14.89 -9.06
N GLY A 384 1.73 14.64 -7.97
CA GLY A 384 0.56 15.41 -7.52
C GLY A 384 -0.26 14.58 -6.55
N HIS A 385 -0.30 14.99 -5.29
CA HIS A 385 -1.12 14.32 -4.28
C HIS A 385 -2.61 14.49 -4.59
N SER A 386 -3.40 13.46 -4.29
CA SER A 386 -4.82 13.48 -4.59
C SER A 386 -5.67 12.78 -3.55
N TYR A 387 -6.71 13.45 -3.05
CA TYR A 387 -7.63 12.85 -2.09
C TYR A 387 -9.08 13.12 -2.45
N GLY A 388 -9.93 12.11 -2.27
CA GLY A 388 -11.34 12.23 -2.58
C GLY A 388 -11.56 12.46 -4.08
N ASP A 389 -12.22 13.55 -4.41
CA ASP A 389 -12.45 14.03 -5.77
C ASP A 389 -11.42 15.08 -6.20
N SER A 390 -10.36 15.32 -5.42
CA SER A 390 -9.46 16.44 -5.72
C SER A 390 -8.78 16.31 -7.06
N TYR A 391 -8.52 15.11 -7.60
CA TYR A 391 -7.83 14.93 -8.90
C TYR A 391 -8.45 15.75 -10.05
N ILE A 392 -9.78 15.98 -10.07
CA ILE A 392 -10.52 16.59 -11.20
C ILE A 392 -10.92 18.05 -11.01
N PHE A 393 -10.62 18.71 -9.90
CA PHE A 393 -11.04 20.10 -9.75
C PHE A 393 -10.33 21.01 -10.75
N SER A 394 -11.06 21.92 -11.40
CA SER A 394 -10.45 22.87 -12.34
C SER A 394 -9.26 23.58 -11.71
N ASN A 395 -9.33 23.93 -10.43
CA ASN A 395 -8.19 24.44 -9.66
C ASN A 395 -7.88 23.49 -8.50
N GLY A 396 -6.60 23.20 -8.30
CA GLY A 396 -6.14 22.41 -7.17
C GLY A 396 -6.18 20.89 -7.38
N GLY A 397 -6.61 20.43 -8.56
CA GLY A 397 -6.68 19.00 -8.85
C GLY A 397 -5.45 18.44 -9.52
N SER A 398 -4.93 17.32 -9.00
CA SER A 398 -3.65 16.77 -9.47
C SER A 398 -3.63 16.43 -10.95
N PHE A 399 -4.74 15.98 -11.53
CA PHE A 399 -4.81 15.67 -12.94
C PHE A 399 -4.91 16.94 -13.80
N THR A 400 -5.85 17.82 -13.50
CA THR A 400 -6.08 19.10 -14.18
C THR A 400 -4.89 20.06 -14.06
N GLU A 401 -4.29 20.19 -12.89
CA GLU A 401 -3.10 21.01 -12.64
C GLU A 401 -1.89 20.55 -13.43
N ASN A 402 -1.75 19.24 -13.68
CA ASN A 402 -0.70 18.73 -14.57
C ASN A 402 -1.00 19.09 -16.04
N LEU A 403 -2.25 18.98 -16.49
CA LEU A 403 -2.64 19.44 -17.83
C LEU A 403 -2.35 20.93 -18.00
N LYS A 404 -2.59 21.77 -16.98
CA LYS A 404 -2.25 23.19 -17.03
C LYS A 404 -0.76 23.45 -17.20
N THR A 405 0.09 22.72 -16.46
CA THR A 405 1.54 22.89 -16.53
C THR A 405 2.10 22.49 -17.88
N PHE A 406 1.57 21.43 -18.49
CA PHE A 406 2.08 20.90 -19.74
C PHE A 406 1.31 21.37 -20.99
N GLY A 407 0.21 22.10 -20.82
CA GLY A 407 -0.59 22.61 -21.93
C GLY A 407 -1.53 21.57 -22.56
N GLY A 408 -2.02 20.61 -21.77
CA GLY A 408 -2.85 19.49 -22.19
C GLY A 408 -2.09 18.21 -22.49
N ALA A 409 -2.80 17.24 -23.06
CA ALA A 409 -2.30 15.88 -23.33
C ALA A 409 -2.86 15.39 -24.67
N ALA A 410 -1.97 15.15 -25.63
CA ALA A 410 -2.36 14.66 -26.97
C ALA A 410 -2.48 13.13 -27.03
N ASP A 411 -1.71 12.41 -26.20
CA ASP A 411 -1.81 10.97 -26.00
C ASP A 411 -1.17 10.62 -24.64
N GLY A 412 -1.98 10.66 -23.58
CA GLY A 412 -1.49 10.59 -22.20
C GLY A 412 -0.78 11.86 -21.74
N LEU A 413 -0.38 11.88 -20.46
CA LEU A 413 0.34 13.01 -19.88
C LEU A 413 1.71 13.20 -20.57
N ALA A 414 2.10 14.46 -20.77
CA ALA A 414 3.35 14.80 -21.45
C ALA A 414 4.61 14.28 -20.73
N LYS A 415 4.50 13.97 -19.44
CA LYS A 415 5.56 13.48 -18.58
C LYS A 415 4.99 12.38 -17.68
N LYS A 416 5.80 11.34 -17.41
CA LYS A 416 5.42 10.25 -16.52
C LYS A 416 5.01 10.76 -15.15
N MET A 417 3.91 10.24 -14.64
CA MET A 417 3.37 10.64 -13.33
C MET A 417 3.55 9.52 -12.31
N LEU A 418 4.25 9.84 -11.23
CA LEU A 418 4.23 9.07 -9.99
C LEU A 418 3.48 9.89 -8.95
N THR A 419 2.21 9.55 -8.69
CA THR A 419 1.48 10.10 -7.55
C THR A 419 1.96 9.43 -6.28
N THR A 420 2.76 10.14 -5.48
CA THR A 420 3.34 9.57 -4.24
C THR A 420 2.32 9.42 -3.11
N GLU A 421 1.18 10.09 -3.21
CA GLU A 421 0.04 9.90 -2.31
C GLU A 421 -1.30 10.06 -3.03
N PHE A 422 -2.14 9.03 -2.95
CA PHE A 422 -3.57 9.12 -3.23
C PHE A 422 -4.40 8.54 -2.09
N GLY A 423 -5.69 8.89 -2.01
CA GLY A 423 -6.62 8.16 -1.16
C GLY A 423 -7.89 8.92 -0.82
N THR A 424 -8.51 8.55 0.30
CA THR A 424 -9.67 9.26 0.84
C THR A 424 -9.50 9.34 2.35
N SER A 425 -9.80 10.49 2.92
CA SER A 425 -10.07 10.56 4.36
C SER A 425 -11.42 9.89 4.68
N ASP A 426 -11.69 9.63 5.96
CA ASP A 426 -12.94 9.03 6.44
C ASP A 426 -14.17 9.94 6.27
N SER A 427 -13.96 11.23 6.00
CA SER A 427 -15.03 12.19 5.73
C SER A 427 -15.39 12.33 4.24
N HIS A 428 -14.57 11.80 3.33
CA HIS A 428 -14.86 11.90 1.90
C HIS A 428 -16.03 10.98 1.52
N VAL A 429 -16.91 11.49 0.64
CA VAL A 429 -18.04 10.75 0.08
C VAL A 429 -18.18 11.06 -1.41
N ASP A 430 -18.58 10.06 -2.19
CA ASP A 430 -18.74 10.21 -3.64
C ASP A 430 -19.84 11.21 -3.98
N ALA A 431 -19.75 11.90 -5.11
CA ALA A 431 -20.73 12.94 -5.45
C ALA A 431 -22.15 12.35 -5.54
N TYR A 432 -23.13 13.02 -4.92
CA TYR A 432 -24.50 12.50 -4.82
C TYR A 432 -25.15 12.21 -6.17
N GLN A 433 -24.73 12.93 -7.22
CA GLN A 433 -25.26 12.80 -8.56
C GLN A 433 -24.99 11.44 -9.21
N TYR A 434 -23.96 10.70 -8.76
CA TYR A 434 -23.66 9.36 -9.25
C TYR A 434 -24.54 8.29 -8.59
N GLY A 435 -25.29 8.66 -7.54
CA GLY A 435 -26.28 7.80 -6.90
C GLY A 435 -25.69 6.53 -6.29
N ALA A 436 -24.46 6.60 -5.76
CA ALA A 436 -23.80 5.47 -5.12
C ALA A 436 -24.47 5.11 -3.78
N THR A 437 -24.69 3.81 -3.54
CA THR A 437 -25.28 3.30 -2.27
C THR A 437 -24.27 3.30 -1.13
N GLU A 438 -23.00 3.07 -1.45
CA GLU A 438 -21.87 3.02 -0.53
C GLU A 438 -20.91 4.17 -0.86
N ARG A 439 -21.25 5.39 -0.42
CA ARG A 439 -20.58 6.61 -0.92
C ARG A 439 -19.14 6.75 -0.45
N THR A 440 -18.73 6.17 0.68
CA THR A 440 -17.33 6.23 1.13
C THR A 440 -16.47 5.23 0.36
N ALA A 441 -17.01 4.05 0.07
CA ALA A 441 -16.39 3.07 -0.83
C ALA A 441 -16.26 3.60 -2.27
N ALA A 442 -17.35 4.18 -2.81
CA ALA A 442 -17.42 4.64 -4.18
C ALA A 442 -16.43 5.77 -4.51
N VAL A 443 -16.15 6.69 -3.58
CA VAL A 443 -15.17 7.75 -3.83
C VAL A 443 -13.74 7.20 -3.85
N PHE A 444 -13.42 6.22 -3.01
CA PHE A 444 -12.11 5.57 -3.01
C PHE A 444 -11.90 4.71 -4.27
N ASP A 445 -12.93 4.00 -4.71
CA ASP A 445 -12.95 3.29 -5.99
C ASP A 445 -12.74 4.25 -7.18
N ARG A 446 -13.49 5.35 -7.23
CA ARG A 446 -13.41 6.33 -8.32
C ARG A 446 -12.03 6.98 -8.42
N ILE A 447 -11.44 7.43 -7.32
CA ILE A 447 -10.10 8.03 -7.36
C ILE A 447 -9.04 7.01 -7.80
N MET A 448 -9.13 5.75 -7.36
CA MET A 448 -8.18 4.72 -7.80
C MET A 448 -8.34 4.43 -9.29
N ARG A 449 -9.57 4.29 -9.79
CA ARG A 449 -9.87 4.14 -11.22
C ARG A 449 -9.39 5.33 -12.03
N ALA A 450 -9.50 6.55 -11.50
CA ALA A 450 -8.97 7.74 -12.15
C ALA A 450 -7.45 7.61 -12.39
N HIS A 451 -6.70 7.26 -11.34
CA HIS A 451 -5.24 7.10 -11.43
C HIS A 451 -4.84 5.95 -12.36
N ILE A 452 -5.61 4.85 -12.39
CA ILE A 452 -5.42 3.80 -13.40
C ILE A 452 -5.59 4.37 -14.82
N GLY A 453 -6.53 5.29 -15.00
CA GLY A 453 -6.84 5.88 -16.29
C GLY A 453 -5.79 6.87 -16.83
N TYR A 454 -5.06 7.60 -15.98
CA TYR A 454 -4.12 8.65 -16.44
C TYR A 454 -2.68 8.57 -15.90
N ALA A 455 -2.44 7.97 -14.72
CA ALA A 455 -1.13 7.96 -14.10
C ALA A 455 -0.36 6.68 -14.45
N ASP A 456 0.97 6.76 -14.44
CA ASP A 456 1.83 5.58 -14.61
C ASP A 456 2.00 4.80 -13.31
N MET A 457 2.10 5.54 -12.21
CA MET A 457 2.37 4.99 -10.90
C MET A 457 1.64 5.81 -9.84
N PHE A 458 1.06 5.14 -8.85
CA PHE A 458 0.33 5.84 -7.79
C PHE A 458 0.33 5.04 -6.49
N ILE A 459 0.54 5.71 -5.36
CA ILE A 459 0.76 5.07 -4.06
C ILE A 459 -0.29 5.56 -3.07
N GLN A 460 -1.01 4.64 -2.43
CA GLN A 460 -1.99 5.01 -1.41
C GLN A 460 -1.25 5.61 -0.21
N HIS A 461 -1.80 6.70 0.34
CA HIS A 461 -1.23 7.52 1.40
C HIS A 461 -0.42 6.72 2.45
N ALA A 462 -1.09 5.86 3.21
CA ALA A 462 -0.46 4.94 4.14
C ALA A 462 -1.44 3.86 4.63
N ALA A 463 -0.89 2.67 4.90
CA ALA A 463 -1.64 1.50 5.34
C ALA A 463 -2.19 1.64 6.76
N PHE A 464 -1.44 2.33 7.63
CA PHE A 464 -1.73 2.54 9.06
C PHE A 464 -1.71 4.04 9.38
N PHE A 465 -2.77 4.76 9.02
CA PHE A 465 -2.82 6.22 9.20
C PHE A 465 -4.20 6.69 9.57
N LYS A 466 -4.29 7.47 10.65
CA LYS A 466 -5.56 8.01 11.13
C LYS A 466 -6.29 8.77 10.02
N ASP A 467 -7.58 8.53 9.89
CA ASP A 467 -8.48 9.11 8.88
C ASP A 467 -8.26 8.62 7.43
N PHE A 468 -7.12 8.02 7.06
CA PHE A 468 -6.82 7.57 5.69
C PHE A 468 -6.52 6.07 5.57
N SER A 469 -6.68 5.34 6.67
CA SER A 469 -6.11 4.00 6.84
C SER A 469 -6.73 2.94 5.93
N LEU A 470 -5.92 1.94 5.59
CA LEU A 470 -6.37 0.66 5.03
C LEU A 470 -6.70 -0.34 6.15
N PHE A 471 -5.88 -0.37 7.19
CA PHE A 471 -5.99 -1.29 8.33
C PHE A 471 -6.24 -0.55 9.63
N LYS A 472 -6.73 -1.25 10.66
CA LYS A 472 -6.90 -0.65 12.00
C LYS A 472 -5.57 -0.05 12.47
N TYR A 473 -5.65 1.09 13.13
CA TYR A 473 -4.50 1.87 13.60
C TYR A 473 -4.67 2.25 15.08
N GLY A 474 -3.70 2.96 15.64
CA GLY A 474 -3.73 3.44 17.03
C GLY A 474 -2.92 2.61 18.02
N PHE A 475 -2.27 1.55 17.55
CA PHE A 475 -1.35 0.70 18.33
C PHE A 475 0.09 0.84 17.83
N ASN A 476 1.04 0.30 18.59
CA ASN A 476 2.44 0.19 18.19
C ASN A 476 2.64 -1.08 17.34
N LEU A 477 3.15 -0.93 16.11
CA LEU A 477 3.41 -2.08 15.24
C LEU A 477 4.51 -3.03 15.77
N GLU A 478 5.37 -2.60 16.68
CA GLU A 478 6.39 -3.49 17.28
C GLU A 478 5.80 -4.53 18.24
N GLU A 479 4.60 -4.23 18.75
CA GLU A 479 3.87 -5.03 19.75
C GLU A 479 2.68 -5.77 19.15
N HIS A 480 2.25 -5.37 17.95
CA HIS A 480 1.15 -5.97 17.22
C HIS A 480 1.62 -7.17 16.39
N ASP A 481 0.85 -8.27 16.41
CA ASP A 481 1.09 -9.44 15.55
C ASP A 481 0.61 -9.14 14.12
N PRO A 482 1.51 -9.11 13.11
CA PRO A 482 1.11 -8.86 11.73
C PRO A 482 0.02 -9.79 11.20
N ALA A 483 -0.05 -11.04 11.67
CA ALA A 483 -1.09 -12.00 11.26
C ALA A 483 -2.49 -11.63 11.77
N LYS A 484 -2.57 -10.81 12.83
CA LYS A 484 -3.81 -10.27 13.41
C LYS A 484 -4.21 -8.92 12.82
N THR A 485 -3.48 -8.41 11.82
CA THR A 485 -3.84 -7.15 11.15
C THR A 485 -5.28 -7.21 10.65
N GLU A 486 -6.09 -6.22 11.04
CA GLU A 486 -7.50 -6.15 10.69
C GLU A 486 -7.77 -5.01 9.71
N ILE A 487 -8.72 -5.20 8.81
CA ILE A 487 -9.22 -4.17 7.90
C ILE A 487 -9.87 -3.04 8.71
N TYR A 488 -9.62 -1.80 8.28
CA TYR A 488 -10.38 -0.63 8.74
C TYR A 488 -11.55 -0.36 7.78
N TYR A 489 -12.78 -0.41 8.31
CA TYR A 489 -13.99 -0.03 7.59
C TYR A 489 -14.33 1.42 7.91
N THR A 490 -14.31 2.30 6.91
CA THR A 490 -14.72 3.71 7.05
C THR A 490 -16.16 3.84 7.52
N LYS A 491 -17.03 2.91 7.09
CA LYS A 491 -18.44 2.88 7.49
C LYS A 491 -18.98 1.44 7.50
N ASN A 492 -19.90 1.18 8.43
CA ASN A 492 -20.54 -0.13 8.55
C ASN A 492 -21.32 -0.47 7.27
N ASN A 493 -21.19 -1.72 6.81
CA ASN A 493 -21.85 -2.27 5.63
C ASN A 493 -21.46 -1.59 4.29
N GLU A 494 -20.34 -0.86 4.25
CA GLU A 494 -19.72 -0.46 2.99
C GLU A 494 -18.46 -1.29 2.76
N ASP A 495 -18.09 -1.46 1.50
CA ASP A 495 -16.86 -2.15 1.13
C ASP A 495 -15.62 -1.40 1.64
N SER A 496 -14.58 -2.15 1.98
CA SER A 496 -13.36 -1.59 2.55
C SER A 496 -12.43 -1.04 1.48
N ARG A 497 -11.57 -0.07 1.85
CA ARG A 497 -10.47 0.39 0.98
C ARG A 497 -9.53 -0.75 0.59
N VAL A 498 -9.31 -1.73 1.48
CA VAL A 498 -8.50 -2.93 1.21
C VAL A 498 -9.14 -3.80 0.13
N SER A 499 -10.46 -4.05 0.22
CA SER A 499 -11.20 -4.82 -0.78
C SER A 499 -11.14 -4.16 -2.17
N ILE A 500 -11.38 -2.85 -2.22
CA ILE A 500 -11.35 -2.05 -3.46
C ILE A 500 -9.94 -2.07 -4.06
N MET A 501 -8.93 -1.74 -3.25
CA MET A 501 -7.55 -1.70 -3.70
C MET A 501 -7.11 -3.08 -4.18
N ARG A 502 -7.44 -4.15 -3.45
CA ARG A 502 -7.14 -5.52 -3.87
C ARG A 502 -7.81 -5.87 -5.20
N ARG A 503 -9.12 -5.63 -5.35
CA ARG A 503 -9.86 -5.90 -6.60
C ARG A 503 -9.18 -5.25 -7.80
N LEU A 504 -8.83 -3.97 -7.67
CA LEU A 504 -8.21 -3.20 -8.75
C LEU A 504 -6.74 -3.56 -8.94
N SER A 505 -5.94 -3.77 -7.89
CA SER A 505 -4.54 -4.20 -8.01
C SER A 505 -4.41 -5.58 -8.67
N LEU A 506 -5.29 -6.53 -8.35
CA LEU A 506 -5.30 -7.85 -8.99
C LEU A 506 -5.68 -7.76 -10.48
N ALA A 507 -6.51 -6.79 -10.85
CA ALA A 507 -6.90 -6.58 -12.22
C ALA A 507 -5.80 -5.85 -13.00
N TYR A 508 -5.29 -4.71 -12.51
CA TYR A 508 -4.48 -3.74 -13.26
C TYR A 508 -2.98 -3.76 -12.93
N ALA A 509 -2.59 -4.19 -11.73
CA ALA A 509 -1.23 -4.05 -11.19
C ALA A 509 -0.56 -5.41 -10.90
N THR A 510 -0.87 -6.45 -11.68
CA THR A 510 -0.26 -7.79 -11.55
C THR A 510 0.54 -8.14 -12.80
N HIS A 511 1.81 -7.77 -12.81
CA HIS A 511 2.66 -7.83 -13.99
C HIS A 511 3.41 -9.15 -14.17
N GLY A 512 3.70 -9.52 -15.41
CA GLY A 512 4.41 -10.74 -15.80
C GLY A 512 3.93 -11.29 -17.15
N ALA A 513 4.67 -12.24 -17.72
CA ALA A 513 4.27 -12.85 -18.99
C ALA A 513 2.91 -13.55 -18.84
N PRO A 514 1.91 -13.27 -19.71
CA PRO A 514 0.61 -13.92 -19.66
C PRO A 514 0.72 -15.44 -19.83
N LEU A 515 0.02 -16.19 -18.98
CA LEU A 515 -0.13 -17.64 -19.11
C LEU A 515 -1.36 -17.98 -19.93
N THR A 516 -1.25 -19.02 -20.77
CA THR A 516 -2.41 -19.60 -21.45
C THR A 516 -3.38 -20.19 -20.44
N TYR A 517 -4.66 -19.89 -20.61
CA TYR A 517 -5.73 -20.40 -19.76
C TYR A 517 -7.02 -20.70 -20.54
N GLU A 518 -7.86 -21.56 -19.98
CA GLU A 518 -9.18 -21.89 -20.51
C GLU A 518 -10.21 -21.80 -19.38
N VAL A 519 -11.16 -20.87 -19.49
CA VAL A 519 -12.34 -20.85 -18.61
C VAL A 519 -13.22 -22.04 -18.99
N THR A 520 -13.44 -22.97 -18.06
CA THR A 520 -14.13 -24.23 -18.35
C THR A 520 -15.65 -24.13 -18.21
N ASN A 521 -16.15 -23.07 -17.56
CA ASN A 521 -17.58 -22.80 -17.40
C ASN A 521 -18.04 -21.55 -18.17
N LYS A 522 -17.51 -21.34 -19.40
CA LYS A 522 -17.76 -20.14 -20.22
C LYS A 522 -19.23 -19.73 -20.29
N ALA A 523 -20.14 -20.68 -20.53
CA ALA A 523 -21.56 -20.40 -20.65
C ALA A 523 -22.19 -19.76 -19.39
N ALA A 524 -21.68 -20.08 -18.20
CA ALA A 524 -22.15 -19.49 -16.95
C ALA A 524 -21.60 -18.07 -16.73
N LEU A 525 -20.47 -17.74 -17.38
CA LEU A 525 -19.78 -16.45 -17.29
C LEU A 525 -19.96 -15.59 -18.54
N ALA A 526 -20.83 -16.00 -19.47
CA ALA A 526 -21.13 -15.25 -20.68
C ALA A 526 -21.69 -13.87 -20.29
N ASP A 527 -21.06 -12.83 -20.82
CA ASP A 527 -21.37 -11.42 -20.54
C ASP A 527 -21.31 -11.04 -19.05
N LYS A 528 -20.54 -11.79 -18.26
CA LYS A 528 -20.25 -11.45 -16.86
C LYS A 528 -18.95 -10.71 -16.74
N LEU A 529 -18.91 -9.73 -15.84
CA LEU A 529 -17.75 -8.92 -15.50
C LEU A 529 -16.78 -9.70 -14.59
N VAL A 530 -16.38 -10.89 -15.03
CA VAL A 530 -15.44 -11.77 -14.32
C VAL A 530 -14.14 -11.81 -15.08
N TYR A 531 -13.07 -11.40 -14.41
CA TYR A 531 -11.74 -11.30 -15.00
C TYR A 531 -10.81 -12.39 -14.48
N VAL A 532 -10.04 -12.97 -15.40
CA VAL A 532 -8.99 -13.96 -15.11
C VAL A 532 -7.67 -13.40 -15.59
N ARG A 533 -6.70 -13.29 -14.68
CA ARG A 533 -5.34 -12.84 -14.98
C ARG A 533 -4.34 -13.81 -14.38
N ALA A 534 -3.66 -14.57 -15.24
CA ALA A 534 -2.62 -15.51 -14.84
C ALA A 534 -1.29 -15.09 -15.48
N VAL A 535 -0.25 -14.89 -14.67
CA VAL A 535 1.07 -14.42 -15.14
C VAL A 535 2.21 -15.22 -14.53
N ASP A 536 3.29 -15.33 -15.29
CA ASP A 536 4.61 -15.77 -14.83
C ASP A 536 5.51 -14.55 -14.60
N THR A 537 5.92 -14.34 -13.36
CA THR A 537 6.74 -13.18 -12.97
C THR A 537 8.23 -13.42 -13.18
N SER A 538 8.65 -14.65 -13.53
CA SER A 538 10.06 -14.98 -13.79
C SER A 538 10.64 -14.30 -15.03
N THR A 539 9.77 -13.76 -15.88
CA THR A 539 10.14 -13.04 -17.09
C THR A 539 10.30 -11.53 -16.88
N LEU A 540 9.99 -11.01 -15.67
CA LEU A 540 10.16 -9.61 -15.37
C LEU A 540 11.65 -9.25 -15.34
N ASP A 541 11.99 -8.11 -15.94
CA ASP A 541 13.34 -7.58 -15.88
C ASP A 541 13.73 -7.27 -14.42
N PRO A 542 15.00 -7.46 -14.04
CA PRO A 542 15.47 -7.05 -12.72
C PRO A 542 15.21 -5.56 -12.46
N LEU A 543 14.69 -5.22 -11.28
CA LEU A 543 14.40 -3.83 -10.93
C LEU A 543 15.69 -3.01 -10.86
N ALA A 544 15.66 -1.80 -11.44
CA ALA A 544 16.77 -0.86 -11.36
C ALA A 544 17.11 -0.53 -9.90
N GLY A 545 18.41 -0.41 -9.58
CA GLY A 545 18.88 -0.26 -8.20
C GLY A 545 18.95 -1.60 -7.48
N SER A 546 17.82 -2.09 -6.96
CA SER A 546 17.75 -3.28 -6.10
C SER A 546 18.20 -4.57 -6.77
N GLY A 547 18.08 -4.66 -8.10
CA GLY A 547 18.30 -5.89 -8.86
C GLY A 547 17.30 -6.98 -8.47
N ALA A 548 16.18 -6.61 -7.85
CA ALA A 548 15.16 -7.56 -7.41
C ALA A 548 14.58 -8.30 -8.62
N THR A 549 14.37 -9.60 -8.46
CA THR A 549 13.69 -10.45 -9.44
C THR A 549 12.56 -11.21 -8.76
N SER A 550 11.66 -11.76 -9.57
CA SER A 550 10.55 -12.59 -9.09
C SER A 550 10.60 -13.94 -9.79
N ASN A 551 10.01 -14.96 -9.20
CA ASN A 551 9.86 -16.30 -9.81
C ASN A 551 8.59 -16.94 -9.23
N LYS A 552 7.46 -16.27 -9.45
CA LYS A 552 6.14 -16.67 -8.99
C LYS A 552 5.23 -16.87 -10.20
N VAL A 553 4.22 -17.71 -10.00
CA VAL A 553 3.04 -17.74 -10.83
C VAL A 553 1.92 -17.09 -10.03
N LEU A 554 1.36 -16.00 -10.56
CA LEU A 554 0.25 -15.29 -9.95
C LEU A 554 -1.02 -15.63 -10.74
N VAL A 555 -2.06 -16.15 -10.07
CA VAL A 555 -3.36 -16.44 -10.69
C VAL A 555 -4.44 -15.66 -9.95
N ASN A 556 -4.99 -14.67 -10.62
CA ASN A 556 -6.00 -13.76 -10.10
C ASN A 556 -7.36 -14.06 -10.74
N LEU A 557 -8.38 -14.13 -9.90
CA LEU A 557 -9.78 -14.28 -10.29
C LEU A 557 -10.56 -13.15 -9.62
N VAL A 558 -11.17 -12.28 -10.42
CA VAL A 558 -11.80 -11.04 -9.93
C VAL A 558 -13.23 -10.97 -10.40
N ASN A 559 -14.15 -10.70 -9.48
CA ASN A 559 -15.56 -10.51 -9.77
C ASN A 559 -15.92 -9.02 -9.68
N PHE A 560 -16.24 -8.39 -10.79
CA PHE A 560 -16.74 -7.01 -10.84
C PHE A 560 -18.27 -6.93 -10.89
N GLU A 561 -18.96 -8.07 -10.82
CA GLU A 561 -20.42 -8.10 -10.70
C GLU A 561 -20.88 -7.68 -9.30
N ASN A 562 -22.11 -7.19 -9.22
CA ASN A 562 -22.84 -7.02 -7.96
C ASN A 562 -23.52 -8.32 -7.47
N THR A 563 -23.23 -9.45 -8.13
CA THR A 563 -23.76 -10.78 -7.80
C THR A 563 -22.63 -11.79 -7.63
N VAL A 564 -22.91 -12.86 -6.89
CA VAL A 564 -21.95 -13.97 -6.71
C VAL A 564 -21.70 -14.67 -8.04
N GLN A 565 -20.43 -14.94 -8.36
CA GLN A 565 -20.02 -15.64 -9.57
C GLN A 565 -19.14 -16.85 -9.22
N THR A 566 -19.29 -17.96 -9.94
CA THR A 566 -18.37 -19.10 -9.84
C THR A 566 -17.48 -19.13 -11.06
N VAL A 567 -16.16 -19.13 -10.84
CA VAL A 567 -15.14 -19.18 -11.89
C VAL A 567 -14.44 -20.53 -11.84
N SER A 568 -14.35 -21.21 -12.97
CA SER A 568 -13.55 -22.42 -13.12
C SER A 568 -12.62 -22.24 -14.31
N VAL A 569 -11.31 -22.31 -14.08
CA VAL A 569 -10.29 -22.06 -15.09
C VAL A 569 -9.17 -23.08 -15.02
N ASN A 570 -8.76 -23.58 -16.18
CA ASN A 570 -7.56 -24.36 -16.39
C ASN A 570 -6.42 -23.42 -16.81
N VAL A 571 -5.34 -23.36 -16.05
CA VAL A 571 -4.15 -22.55 -16.38
C VAL A 571 -3.01 -23.49 -16.75
N THR A 572 -2.36 -23.23 -17.88
CA THR A 572 -1.13 -23.95 -18.27
C THR A 572 0.04 -23.40 -17.46
N MET A 573 0.65 -24.24 -16.63
CA MET A 573 1.75 -23.83 -15.76
C MET A 573 3.09 -23.83 -16.53
N PRO A 574 4.05 -22.96 -16.17
CA PRO A 574 5.38 -22.91 -16.82
C PRO A 574 6.15 -24.23 -16.78
N LYS A 575 5.97 -25.04 -15.73
CA LYS A 575 6.64 -26.32 -15.53
C LYS A 575 5.64 -27.40 -15.13
N ALA A 576 5.82 -28.64 -15.61
CA ALA A 576 5.02 -29.79 -15.19
C ALA A 576 5.56 -30.39 -13.89
N VAL A 577 5.31 -29.72 -12.77
CA VAL A 577 5.84 -30.05 -11.43
C VAL A 577 4.76 -29.89 -10.35
N ILE A 578 5.11 -30.17 -9.10
CA ILE A 578 4.26 -29.84 -7.96
C ILE A 578 4.48 -28.38 -7.60
N TYR A 579 3.40 -27.64 -7.47
CA TYR A 579 3.37 -26.26 -7.00
C TYR A 579 2.84 -26.17 -5.58
N GLU A 580 3.31 -25.16 -4.86
CA GLU A 580 2.76 -24.73 -3.58
C GLU A 580 2.87 -23.21 -3.44
N GLY A 581 2.22 -22.66 -2.42
CA GLY A 581 2.27 -21.25 -2.10
C GLY A 581 1.03 -20.80 -1.34
N GLU A 582 0.59 -19.57 -1.58
CA GLU A 582 -0.45 -18.92 -0.80
C GLU A 582 -1.70 -18.64 -1.64
N ARG A 583 -2.88 -18.69 -1.01
CA ARG A 583 -4.14 -18.24 -1.58
C ARG A 583 -4.73 -17.16 -0.67
N PHE A 584 -4.96 -16.00 -1.26
CA PHE A 584 -5.59 -14.85 -0.62
C PHE A 584 -6.98 -14.60 -1.22
N GLY A 585 -8.00 -14.44 -0.37
CA GLY A 585 -9.37 -14.07 -0.75
C GLY A 585 -10.00 -13.13 0.28
N ASN A 586 -11.32 -13.18 0.45
CA ASN A 586 -12.01 -12.41 1.48
C ASN A 586 -11.61 -12.83 2.91
N GLY A 587 -11.48 -11.84 3.80
CA GLY A 587 -11.26 -12.00 5.24
C GLY A 587 -11.12 -10.63 5.92
N ASN A 588 -11.58 -10.49 7.16
CA ASN A 588 -11.47 -9.23 7.91
C ASN A 588 -10.10 -9.08 8.56
N THR A 589 -9.41 -10.18 8.77
CA THR A 589 -8.03 -10.24 9.23
C THR A 589 -7.12 -10.89 8.19
N TYR A 590 -5.81 -10.66 8.29
CA TYR A 590 -4.85 -11.27 7.37
C TYR A 590 -4.95 -12.80 7.39
N GLU A 591 -5.02 -13.39 8.58
CA GLU A 591 -5.14 -14.85 8.75
C GLU A 591 -6.45 -15.42 8.21
N GLU A 592 -7.56 -14.68 8.27
CA GLU A 592 -8.82 -15.10 7.65
C GLU A 592 -8.75 -15.06 6.12
N ALA A 593 -8.09 -14.03 5.58
CA ALA A 593 -7.97 -13.84 4.14
C ALA A 593 -7.00 -14.83 3.49
N ARG A 594 -6.04 -15.38 4.26
CA ARG A 594 -4.89 -16.14 3.76
C ARG A 594 -5.00 -17.63 4.12
N SER A 595 -4.76 -18.47 3.12
CA SER A 595 -4.54 -19.92 3.29
C SER A 595 -3.28 -20.38 2.55
N TYR A 596 -2.68 -21.49 2.98
CA TYR A 596 -1.56 -22.10 2.27
C TYR A 596 -2.02 -23.29 1.43
N VAL A 597 -1.46 -23.42 0.24
CA VAL A 597 -1.84 -24.42 -0.76
C VAL A 597 -0.61 -25.24 -1.09
N THR A 598 -0.69 -26.57 -1.03
CA THR A 598 0.41 -27.48 -1.34
C THR A 598 -0.06 -28.66 -2.20
N GLY A 599 0.88 -29.42 -2.76
CA GLY A 599 0.60 -30.65 -3.51
C GLY A 599 -0.09 -30.44 -4.85
N LYS A 600 -0.10 -29.22 -5.42
CA LYS A 600 -0.77 -28.92 -6.70
C LYS A 600 0.08 -29.45 -7.86
N LYS A 601 -0.17 -30.70 -8.27
CA LYS A 601 0.57 -31.38 -9.34
C LYS A 601 0.10 -30.91 -10.72
N ALA A 602 0.92 -30.11 -11.40
CA ALA A 602 0.67 -29.65 -12.77
C ALA A 602 1.13 -30.69 -13.80
N SER A 603 0.30 -30.98 -14.82
CA SER A 603 0.67 -31.89 -15.92
C SER A 603 0.01 -31.52 -17.26
N PRO A 604 0.35 -30.38 -17.89
CA PRO A 604 1.00 -29.17 -17.35
C PRO A 604 -0.01 -28.19 -16.73
N VAL A 605 -1.30 -28.55 -16.72
CA VAL A 605 -2.40 -27.69 -16.30
C VAL A 605 -2.68 -27.82 -14.80
N LEU A 606 -3.05 -26.70 -14.17
CA LEU A 606 -3.76 -26.67 -12.89
C LEU A 606 -5.16 -26.09 -13.07
N THR A 607 -6.15 -26.71 -12.43
CA THR A 607 -7.51 -26.19 -12.38
C THR A 607 -7.72 -25.40 -11.10
N PHE A 608 -8.25 -24.19 -11.27
CA PHE A 608 -8.69 -23.30 -10.19
C PHE A 608 -10.20 -23.16 -10.27
N LYS A 609 -10.86 -23.29 -9.12
CA LYS A 609 -12.30 -23.09 -8.99
C LYS A 609 -12.59 -22.27 -7.75
N GLU A 610 -13.19 -21.11 -7.94
CA GLU A 610 -13.55 -20.19 -6.86
C GLU A 610 -15.01 -19.75 -7.00
N THR A 611 -15.67 -19.51 -5.88
CA THR A 611 -16.97 -18.82 -5.84
C THR A 611 -16.72 -17.48 -5.18
N LEU A 612 -16.87 -16.41 -5.96
CA LEU A 612 -16.48 -15.05 -5.61
C LEU A 612 -17.73 -14.25 -5.23
N ALA A 613 -17.69 -13.62 -4.06
CA ALA A 613 -18.69 -12.63 -3.67
C ALA A 613 -18.68 -11.42 -4.62
N PRO A 614 -19.72 -10.57 -4.62
CA PRO A 614 -19.70 -9.29 -5.34
C PRO A 614 -18.44 -8.49 -5.01
N GLY A 615 -17.70 -8.08 -6.03
CA GLY A 615 -16.48 -7.32 -5.82
C GLY A 615 -15.29 -8.10 -5.23
N GLU A 616 -15.36 -9.42 -5.06
CA GLU A 616 -14.24 -10.19 -4.49
C GLU A 616 -13.11 -10.42 -5.51
N GLY A 617 -11.88 -10.39 -5.01
CA GLY A 617 -10.68 -10.79 -5.75
C GLY A 617 -9.89 -11.88 -5.00
N VAL A 618 -9.71 -13.02 -5.66
CA VAL A 618 -8.85 -14.11 -5.17
C VAL A 618 -7.53 -14.12 -5.94
N GLN A 619 -6.43 -14.33 -5.23
CA GLN A 619 -5.10 -14.51 -5.81
C GLN A 619 -4.44 -15.77 -5.27
N TYR A 620 -3.85 -16.55 -6.16
CA TYR A 620 -2.88 -17.58 -5.83
C TYR A 620 -1.47 -17.05 -6.13
N ILE A 621 -0.56 -17.18 -5.18
CA ILE A 621 0.87 -16.87 -5.32
C ILE A 621 1.62 -18.19 -5.24
N LEU A 622 2.01 -18.75 -6.38
CA LEU A 622 2.54 -20.11 -6.47
C LEU A 622 3.99 -20.13 -6.96
N GLN A 623 4.70 -21.18 -6.60
CA GLN A 623 5.99 -21.54 -7.19
C GLN A 623 6.19 -23.06 -7.15
N PRO A 624 7.12 -23.62 -7.94
CA PRO A 624 7.49 -25.03 -7.80
C PRO A 624 7.91 -25.35 -6.37
N SER A 625 7.37 -26.42 -5.79
CA SER A 625 7.64 -26.79 -4.39
C SER A 625 9.12 -27.11 -4.14
N ALA A 626 9.81 -27.67 -5.14
CA ALA A 626 11.26 -27.90 -5.07
C ALA A 626 12.10 -26.60 -5.05
N GLU A 627 11.51 -25.46 -5.41
CA GLU A 627 12.16 -24.14 -5.43
C GLU A 627 11.83 -23.31 -4.18
N VAL A 628 10.92 -23.78 -3.30
CA VAL A 628 10.62 -23.13 -2.02
C VAL A 628 11.81 -23.36 -1.09
N LYS A 629 12.54 -22.28 -0.79
CA LYS A 629 13.65 -22.33 0.15
C LYS A 629 13.10 -22.57 1.56
N PRO A 630 13.55 -23.61 2.28
CA PRO A 630 13.21 -23.78 3.68
C PRO A 630 13.67 -22.55 4.47
N SER A 631 12.75 -21.92 5.19
CA SER A 631 13.06 -20.84 6.12
C SER A 631 12.41 -21.13 7.46
N ALA A 632 13.10 -20.72 8.53
CA ALA A 632 12.55 -20.80 9.86
C ALA A 632 11.53 -19.70 10.10
N PRO A 633 10.49 -19.96 10.91
CA PRO A 633 9.72 -18.90 11.55
C PRO A 633 10.64 -17.91 12.25
N GLN A 634 10.39 -16.62 12.03
CA GLN A 634 11.21 -15.55 12.59
C GLN A 634 10.54 -14.90 13.80
N LYS A 635 11.33 -14.17 14.59
CA LYS A 635 10.86 -13.38 15.75
C LYS A 635 9.93 -14.16 16.69
N LEU A 636 10.29 -15.40 17.00
CA LEU A 636 9.58 -16.19 18.00
C LEU A 636 9.64 -15.46 19.36
N LYS A 637 8.48 -15.05 19.86
CA LYS A 637 8.29 -14.43 21.18
C LYS A 637 7.53 -15.38 22.09
N ALA A 638 7.82 -15.30 23.39
CA ALA A 638 7.10 -16.01 24.43
C ALA A 638 6.65 -15.02 25.50
N VAL A 639 5.38 -15.11 25.89
CA VAL A 639 4.77 -14.25 26.91
C VAL A 639 4.11 -15.15 27.96
N ALA A 640 4.34 -14.85 29.24
CA ALA A 640 3.67 -15.57 30.32
C ALA A 640 2.18 -15.22 30.31
N LEU A 641 1.33 -16.20 30.56
CA LEU A 641 -0.10 -16.01 30.78
C LEU A 641 -0.42 -16.19 32.27
N LYS A 642 -1.63 -15.81 32.70
CA LYS A 642 -2.11 -16.13 34.05
C LYS A 642 -2.13 -17.65 34.26
N GLY A 643 -1.62 -18.08 35.42
CA GLY A 643 -1.36 -19.51 35.70
C GLY A 643 -0.11 -20.04 35.00
N PRO A 644 0.22 -21.34 35.11
CA PRO A 644 1.43 -21.88 34.52
C PRO A 644 1.22 -22.15 33.01
N ALA A 645 1.15 -21.09 32.23
CA ALA A 645 0.97 -21.13 30.78
C ALA A 645 1.82 -20.06 30.08
N VAL A 646 2.18 -20.32 28.82
CA VAL A 646 2.96 -19.43 27.97
C VAL A 646 2.29 -19.34 26.61
N GLN A 647 2.11 -18.13 26.10
CA GLN A 647 1.74 -17.89 24.72
C GLN A 647 3.01 -17.67 23.88
N LEU A 648 3.09 -18.38 22.77
CA LEU A 648 4.12 -18.23 21.75
C LEU A 648 3.51 -17.58 20.52
N ASN A 649 4.21 -16.61 19.94
CA ASN A 649 3.85 -15.96 18.68
C ASN A 649 5.11 -15.85 17.79
N TRP A 650 4.98 -15.99 16.48
CA TRP A 650 6.09 -15.88 15.53
C TRP A 650 5.64 -15.31 14.18
N LEU A 651 6.58 -14.82 13.38
CA LEU A 651 6.27 -14.44 12.00
C LEU A 651 6.19 -15.68 11.10
N GLU A 652 5.27 -15.63 10.14
CA GLU A 652 5.04 -16.71 9.19
C GLU A 652 6.31 -17.09 8.40
N ALA A 653 6.39 -18.36 8.05
CA ALA A 653 7.34 -18.89 7.08
C ALA A 653 6.59 -19.70 6.00
N PRO A 654 7.14 -19.87 4.79
CA PRO A 654 6.50 -20.66 3.74
C PRO A 654 6.22 -22.09 4.20
N GLY A 655 4.94 -22.44 4.27
CA GLY A 655 4.46 -23.74 4.73
C GLY A 655 3.01 -23.72 5.19
N ALA A 656 2.43 -24.92 5.29
CA ALA A 656 1.02 -25.11 5.66
C ALA A 656 0.76 -25.10 7.17
N SER A 657 1.76 -25.50 7.96
CA SER A 657 1.64 -25.63 9.41
C SER A 657 3.00 -25.66 10.10
N TYR A 658 3.00 -25.53 11.42
CA TYR A 658 4.18 -25.49 12.26
C TYR A 658 4.21 -26.64 13.28
N GLU A 659 5.42 -26.96 13.73
CA GLU A 659 5.69 -27.76 14.91
C GLU A 659 6.31 -26.87 15.99
N VAL A 660 5.81 -27.01 17.21
CA VAL A 660 6.30 -26.30 18.40
C VAL A 660 7.10 -27.28 19.23
N LEU A 661 8.34 -26.90 19.56
CA LEU A 661 9.25 -27.69 20.35
C LEU A 661 9.55 -27.00 21.67
N ARG A 662 9.64 -27.78 22.75
CA ARG A 662 9.97 -27.32 24.10
C ARG A 662 11.02 -28.20 24.75
N GLY A 663 11.92 -27.57 25.49
CA GLY A 663 12.87 -28.21 26.41
C GLY A 663 12.90 -27.48 27.75
N GLU A 664 13.30 -28.18 28.82
CA GLU A 664 13.45 -27.60 30.15
C GLU A 664 14.87 -27.06 30.37
N GLY A 665 14.98 -25.85 30.91
CA GLY A 665 16.25 -25.13 31.06
C GLY A 665 16.81 -24.64 29.72
N SER A 666 18.00 -24.05 29.77
CA SER A 666 18.66 -23.47 28.59
C SER A 666 19.31 -24.49 27.65
N GLY A 667 19.52 -25.73 28.12
CA GLY A 667 20.16 -26.81 27.37
C GLY A 667 19.37 -28.13 27.36
N GLY A 668 18.10 -28.11 27.76
CA GLY A 668 17.25 -29.30 27.75
C GLY A 668 16.99 -29.82 26.34
N ALA A 669 16.80 -31.14 26.20
CA ALA A 669 16.44 -31.75 24.94
C ALA A 669 15.06 -31.25 24.47
N LEU A 670 15.01 -30.66 23.27
CA LEU A 670 13.78 -30.19 22.65
C LEU A 670 12.91 -31.37 22.21
N GLN A 671 11.65 -31.37 22.61
CA GLN A 671 10.63 -32.33 22.17
C GLN A 671 9.49 -31.59 21.47
N VAL A 672 8.93 -32.20 20.42
CA VAL A 672 7.72 -31.67 19.76
C VAL A 672 6.56 -31.78 20.74
N ILE A 673 5.99 -30.64 21.13
CA ILE A 673 4.81 -30.57 22.02
C ILE A 673 3.52 -30.29 21.26
N ALA A 674 3.63 -29.76 20.04
CA ALA A 674 2.50 -29.59 19.12
C ALA A 674 2.97 -29.73 17.67
N SER A 675 2.11 -30.28 16.83
CA SER A 675 2.30 -30.43 15.38
C SER A 675 1.03 -30.03 14.64
N GLY A 676 1.16 -29.66 13.37
CA GLY A 676 0.02 -29.25 12.55
C GLY A 676 -0.61 -27.92 12.98
N VAL A 677 0.13 -27.06 13.69
CA VAL A 677 -0.35 -25.74 14.11
C VAL A 677 -0.48 -24.86 12.87
N GLN A 678 -1.71 -24.47 12.50
CA GLN A 678 -1.97 -23.68 11.29
C GLN A 678 -1.80 -22.16 11.51
N SER A 679 -1.99 -21.69 12.75
CA SER A 679 -1.78 -20.29 13.14
C SER A 679 -0.30 -19.98 13.40
N THR A 680 0.02 -18.70 13.49
CA THR A 680 1.33 -18.17 13.93
C THR A 680 1.43 -17.99 15.46
N GLN A 681 0.49 -18.59 16.19
CA GLN A 681 0.43 -18.58 17.64
C GLN A 681 0.19 -19.98 18.20
N TYR A 682 0.70 -20.24 19.40
CA TYR A 682 0.42 -21.45 20.17
C TYR A 682 0.46 -21.16 21.66
N THR A 683 -0.52 -21.69 22.41
CA THR A 683 -0.51 -21.58 23.88
C THR A 683 -0.11 -22.91 24.49
N ASP A 684 1.02 -22.92 25.19
CA ASP A 684 1.45 -24.05 26.00
C ASP A 684 0.90 -23.91 27.42
N VAL A 685 0.18 -24.93 27.87
CA VAL A 685 -0.56 -24.93 29.14
C VAL A 685 -0.03 -26.00 30.08
N ARG A 686 -0.32 -25.85 31.39
CA ARG A 686 0.06 -26.81 32.45
C ARG A 686 1.58 -26.96 32.61
N LEU A 687 2.30 -25.85 32.50
CA LEU A 687 3.72 -25.76 32.80
C LEU A 687 3.97 -25.96 34.30
N ARG A 688 5.23 -26.14 34.68
CA ARG A 688 5.62 -26.13 36.09
C ARG A 688 6.05 -24.74 36.47
N GLU A 689 5.41 -24.22 37.51
CA GLU A 689 5.70 -22.87 38.00
C GLU A 689 7.18 -22.73 38.38
N GLY A 690 7.79 -21.60 38.01
CA GLY A 690 9.20 -21.30 38.27
C GLY A 690 10.18 -22.08 37.39
N THR A 691 9.70 -22.94 36.48
CA THR A 691 10.56 -23.68 35.55
C THR A 691 10.90 -22.82 34.34
N LEU A 692 12.19 -22.75 33.99
CA LEU A 692 12.67 -22.17 32.74
C LEU A 692 12.38 -23.13 31.58
N TYR A 693 11.74 -22.63 30.53
CA TYR A 693 11.49 -23.37 29.30
C TYR A 693 12.21 -22.69 28.13
N THR A 694 12.77 -23.51 27.24
CA THR A 694 13.27 -23.08 25.93
C THR A 694 12.31 -23.57 24.85
N TYR A 695 11.87 -22.68 23.97
CA TYR A 695 11.00 -23.00 22.84
C TYR A 695 11.72 -22.75 21.51
N LYS A 696 11.39 -23.58 20.52
CA LYS A 696 11.68 -23.35 19.11
C LYS A 696 10.47 -23.71 18.27
N VAL A 697 10.33 -23.08 17.11
CA VAL A 697 9.28 -23.41 16.14
C VAL A 697 9.91 -23.67 14.79
N ARG A 698 9.33 -24.60 14.04
CA ARG A 698 9.69 -24.86 12.64
C ARG A 698 8.45 -25.10 11.80
N VAL A 699 8.58 -24.89 10.49
CA VAL A 699 7.60 -25.40 9.54
C VAL A 699 7.54 -26.92 9.65
N THR A 700 6.33 -27.49 9.57
CA THR A 700 6.10 -28.95 9.69
C THR A 700 6.94 -29.70 8.64
N GLY A 701 7.71 -30.69 9.08
CA GLY A 701 8.61 -31.46 8.23
C GLY A 701 9.93 -30.78 7.85
N SER A 702 10.14 -29.50 8.22
CA SER A 702 11.42 -28.81 8.02
C SER A 702 12.47 -29.23 9.07
N THR A 703 13.75 -29.03 8.75
CA THR A 703 14.85 -29.12 9.72
C THR A 703 15.33 -27.75 10.21
N VAL A 704 14.87 -26.66 9.56
CA VAL A 704 15.27 -25.29 9.88
C VAL A 704 14.41 -24.77 11.03
N MET A 705 15.05 -24.48 12.16
CA MET A 705 14.41 -24.04 13.39
C MET A 705 14.52 -22.53 13.57
N SER A 706 13.53 -21.92 14.21
CA SER A 706 13.63 -20.55 14.70
C SER A 706 14.80 -20.38 15.67
N GLU A 707 15.17 -19.12 15.88
CA GLU A 707 15.94 -18.76 17.08
C GLU A 707 15.18 -19.20 18.34
N PRO A 708 15.90 -19.68 19.37
CA PRO A 708 15.25 -20.10 20.61
C PRO A 708 14.72 -18.89 21.38
N VAL A 709 13.56 -19.06 21.99
CA VAL A 709 13.07 -18.14 23.03
C VAL A 709 13.05 -18.86 24.37
N GLN A 710 13.42 -18.16 25.43
CA GLN A 710 13.42 -18.69 26.79
C GLN A 710 12.47 -17.89 27.66
N ILE A 711 11.68 -18.59 28.47
CA ILE A 711 10.79 -17.95 29.43
C ILE A 711 10.62 -18.83 30.66
N THR A 712 10.61 -18.21 31.83
CA THR A 712 10.25 -18.88 33.08
C THR A 712 8.74 -18.84 33.22
N ALA A 713 8.10 -20.00 33.36
CA ALA A 713 6.67 -20.08 33.61
C ALA A 713 6.36 -19.64 35.05
N THR A 714 6.32 -18.34 35.29
CA THR A 714 5.95 -17.81 36.60
C THR A 714 4.43 -17.75 36.73
N GLY A 715 3.69 -17.40 35.68
CA GLY A 715 2.28 -17.03 35.80
C GLY A 715 2.09 -15.58 36.28
N LEU A 716 3.21 -14.85 36.40
CA LEU A 716 3.25 -13.42 36.71
C LEU A 716 3.16 -12.64 35.40
N VAL A 717 2.10 -11.85 35.22
CA VAL A 717 1.79 -11.10 33.99
C VAL A 717 1.65 -9.61 34.26
N PRO A 718 1.94 -8.73 33.29
CA PRO A 718 1.67 -7.32 33.45
C PRO A 718 0.14 -7.09 33.53
N LEU A 719 -0.27 -6.21 34.44
CA LEU A 719 -1.64 -5.71 34.52
C LEU A 719 -1.94 -4.83 33.30
N ASP A 720 -3.21 -4.81 32.88
CA ASP A 720 -3.69 -3.89 31.85
C ASP A 720 -3.67 -2.44 32.38
N SER A 721 -2.94 -1.57 31.70
CA SER A 721 -2.76 -0.16 32.07
C SER A 721 -3.79 0.78 31.43
N SER A 722 -4.69 0.27 30.59
CA SER A 722 -5.62 1.08 29.79
C SER A 722 -6.45 2.06 30.64
N GLY A 723 -6.94 1.60 31.80
CA GLY A 723 -7.75 2.34 32.77
C GLY A 723 -6.97 3.12 33.84
N TRP A 724 -5.63 3.06 33.85
CA TRP A 724 -4.83 3.70 34.91
C TRP A 724 -4.84 5.22 34.81
N GLN A 725 -4.76 5.87 35.96
CA GLN A 725 -4.55 7.31 36.09
C GLN A 725 -3.24 7.57 36.83
N ALA A 726 -2.49 8.59 36.40
CA ALA A 726 -1.23 8.91 37.05
C ALA A 726 -1.02 10.39 37.31
N SER A 727 -0.20 10.65 38.33
CA SER A 727 0.17 11.98 38.78
C SER A 727 1.61 11.98 39.28
N SER A 728 2.19 13.17 39.35
CA SER A 728 3.56 13.38 39.83
C SER A 728 3.66 14.78 40.45
N ASN A 729 4.50 14.95 41.47
CA ASN A 729 4.86 16.27 41.98
C ASN A 729 6.08 16.90 41.26
N ALA A 730 6.73 16.15 40.38
CA ALA A 730 7.74 16.63 39.43
C ALA A 730 7.13 16.81 38.03
N SER A 731 7.86 17.44 37.10
CA SER A 731 7.49 17.88 35.73
C SER A 731 6.99 19.31 35.56
N GLY A 732 6.42 19.98 36.57
CA GLY A 732 5.93 21.36 36.42
C GLY A 732 4.92 21.57 35.27
N GLY A 733 4.29 20.50 34.78
CA GLY A 733 3.36 20.51 33.63
C GLY A 733 3.98 20.26 32.26
N THR A 734 5.30 20.04 32.14
CA THR A 734 5.97 19.86 30.84
C THR A 734 5.87 18.43 30.29
N SER A 735 5.53 17.45 31.11
CA SER A 735 5.48 16.04 30.75
C SER A 735 4.17 15.41 31.21
N ASN A 736 3.48 14.69 30.32
CA ASN A 736 2.27 13.96 30.64
C ASN A 736 2.59 12.71 31.48
N PRO A 737 2.08 12.55 32.71
CA PRO A 737 2.31 11.35 33.51
C PRO A 737 1.89 10.06 32.80
N ARG A 738 0.83 10.07 31.98
CA ARG A 738 0.36 8.88 31.26
C ARG A 738 1.41 8.31 30.29
N SER A 739 2.34 9.14 29.82
CA SER A 739 3.43 8.70 28.93
C SER A 739 4.45 7.76 29.57
N ALA A 740 4.25 7.36 30.83
CA ALA A 740 5.02 6.31 31.45
C ALA A 740 4.39 4.92 31.29
N PHE A 741 3.21 4.76 30.70
CA PHE A 741 2.55 3.45 30.51
C PHE A 741 1.59 3.47 29.32
N ASP A 742 1.91 4.25 28.29
CA ASP A 742 1.07 4.39 27.10
C ASP A 742 1.36 3.33 26.02
N GLY A 743 2.26 2.38 26.33
CA GLY A 743 2.66 1.29 25.43
C GLY A 743 3.59 1.77 24.32
N ASP A 744 4.16 2.97 24.43
CA ASP A 744 5.12 3.49 23.47
C ASP A 744 6.42 3.85 24.19
N ARG A 745 7.40 2.96 24.09
CA ARG A 745 8.73 3.13 24.73
C ARG A 745 9.51 4.35 24.23
N ARG A 746 9.01 5.09 23.24
CA ARG A 746 9.60 6.35 22.74
C ARG A 746 9.04 7.58 23.44
N THR A 747 7.82 7.49 23.97
CA THR A 747 7.26 8.46 24.90
C THR A 747 7.75 8.14 26.31
N ARG A 748 7.78 9.17 27.15
CA ARG A 748 8.19 9.03 28.54
C ARG A 748 7.51 10.08 29.39
N TRP A 749 7.28 9.75 30.64
CA TRP A 749 7.20 10.78 31.68
C TRP A 749 8.61 11.14 32.14
N ASP A 750 8.89 12.43 32.37
CA ASP A 750 10.11 12.86 33.06
C ASP A 750 9.90 14.04 34.01
N THR A 751 10.89 14.26 34.88
CA THR A 751 10.87 15.31 35.91
C THR A 751 10.90 16.74 35.33
N GLY A 752 11.21 16.93 34.05
CA GLY A 752 11.36 18.23 33.38
C GLY A 752 12.56 19.06 33.86
N LYS A 753 13.35 18.52 34.79
CA LYS A 753 14.49 19.17 35.46
C LYS A 753 15.39 18.11 36.08
N HIS A 754 16.56 18.54 36.55
CA HIS A 754 17.48 17.69 37.33
C HIS A 754 16.76 17.07 38.54
N GLN A 755 16.86 15.75 38.69
CA GLN A 755 16.15 15.02 39.73
C GLN A 755 16.64 15.39 41.14
N VAL A 756 15.71 15.54 42.07
CA VAL A 756 15.98 15.85 43.48
C VAL A 756 15.14 14.98 44.40
N SER A 757 15.67 14.72 45.61
CA SER A 757 15.01 13.90 46.61
C SER A 757 13.62 14.43 46.96
N GLY A 758 12.63 13.52 47.03
CA GLY A 758 11.24 13.86 47.37
C GLY A 758 10.29 13.95 46.17
N GLU A 759 10.81 13.79 44.96
CA GLU A 759 10.00 13.67 43.74
C GLU A 759 9.32 12.30 43.68
N TYR A 760 8.06 12.24 43.29
CA TYR A 760 7.30 10.99 43.17
C TYR A 760 6.52 10.91 41.87
N TYR A 761 6.34 9.66 41.44
CA TYR A 761 5.41 9.26 40.40
C TYR A 761 4.38 8.30 41.00
N GLN A 762 3.09 8.56 40.79
CA GLN A 762 1.99 7.82 41.40
C GLN A 762 0.99 7.35 40.34
N VAL A 763 0.48 6.13 40.50
CA VAL A 763 -0.55 5.53 39.65
C VAL A 763 -1.73 5.04 40.52
N ASP A 764 -2.96 5.32 40.08
CA ASP A 764 -4.20 4.64 40.48
C ASP A 764 -4.51 3.57 39.43
N LEU A 765 -4.55 2.31 39.87
CA LEU A 765 -4.83 1.15 39.02
C LEU A 765 -6.32 1.02 38.69
N GLY A 766 -7.19 1.81 39.32
CA GLY A 766 -8.65 1.81 39.15
C GLY A 766 -9.37 0.85 40.10
N GLU A 767 -8.76 -0.31 40.38
CA GLU A 767 -9.24 -1.31 41.33
C GLU A 767 -8.08 -1.91 42.15
N VAL A 768 -8.42 -2.69 43.18
CA VAL A 768 -7.42 -3.36 44.03
C VAL A 768 -6.92 -4.63 43.33
N HIS A 769 -5.61 -4.76 43.18
CA HIS A 769 -4.93 -5.95 42.66
C HIS A 769 -3.89 -6.47 43.66
N ARG A 770 -3.60 -7.77 43.64
CA ARG A 770 -2.41 -8.32 44.32
C ARG A 770 -1.19 -8.22 43.41
N ILE A 771 -0.30 -7.28 43.71
CA ILE A 771 0.88 -6.98 42.88
C ILE A 771 2.16 -7.56 43.48
N GLU A 772 3.16 -7.86 42.64
CA GLU A 772 4.42 -8.51 43.08
C GLU A 772 5.70 -7.89 42.49
N ARG A 773 5.59 -7.18 41.37
CA ARG A 773 6.74 -6.59 40.67
C ARG A 773 6.37 -5.32 39.92
N LEU A 774 7.28 -4.35 39.94
CA LEU A 774 7.29 -3.18 39.08
C LEU A 774 8.52 -3.25 38.17
N ASP A 775 8.35 -2.96 36.88
CA ASP A 775 9.44 -2.71 35.95
C ASP A 775 9.37 -1.26 35.48
N LEU A 776 10.46 -0.51 35.64
CA LEU A 776 10.62 0.86 35.14
C LEU A 776 11.59 0.87 33.98
N ASP A 777 11.11 1.12 32.76
CA ASP A 777 11.93 1.24 31.57
C ASP A 777 12.47 2.66 31.43
N ASN A 778 13.80 2.79 31.48
CA ASN A 778 14.53 4.00 31.15
C ASN A 778 15.59 3.76 30.05
N THR A 779 15.47 2.68 29.29
CA THR A 779 16.52 2.21 28.37
C THR A 779 16.76 3.14 27.16
N LEU A 780 15.75 3.89 26.71
CA LEU A 780 15.94 4.94 25.71
C LEU A 780 16.49 6.25 26.29
N SER A 781 16.68 6.33 27.61
CA SER A 781 17.33 7.43 28.31
C SER A 781 18.14 6.89 29.49
N PRO A 782 19.21 6.12 29.22
CA PRO A 782 19.84 5.23 30.20
C PRO A 782 20.46 5.94 31.40
N TYR A 783 20.56 7.27 31.40
CA TYR A 783 21.09 8.05 32.52
C TYR A 783 20.00 8.72 33.37
N ASP A 784 18.73 8.61 32.96
CA ASP A 784 17.56 9.21 33.60
C ASP A 784 16.85 8.25 34.59
N TYR A 785 17.56 7.29 35.15
CA TYR A 785 17.02 6.40 36.19
C TYR A 785 16.92 7.10 37.55
N PRO A 786 16.03 6.65 38.46
CA PRO A 786 15.95 7.21 39.81
C PRO A 786 17.23 6.86 40.59
N ARG A 787 17.93 7.87 41.13
CA ARG A 787 19.20 7.64 41.87
C ARG A 787 19.02 6.81 43.15
N GLY A 788 17.84 6.90 43.75
CA GLY A 788 17.34 6.05 44.81
C GLY A 788 15.81 6.02 44.71
N TYR A 789 15.17 4.96 45.19
CA TYR A 789 13.71 4.87 45.21
C TYR A 789 13.19 4.23 46.50
N GLU A 790 11.96 4.58 46.85
CA GLU A 790 11.08 3.84 47.75
C GLU A 790 9.75 3.61 47.03
N VAL A 791 9.13 2.45 47.24
CA VAL A 791 7.81 2.12 46.70
C VAL A 791 6.81 2.04 47.84
N TYR A 792 5.72 2.79 47.72
CA TYR A 792 4.59 2.82 48.62
C TYR A 792 3.33 2.35 47.91
N VAL A 793 2.45 1.67 48.64
CA VAL A 793 1.14 1.23 48.14
C VAL A 793 0.02 1.61 49.08
N SER A 794 -1.19 1.72 48.54
CA SER A 794 -2.42 2.00 49.29
C SER A 794 -3.62 1.36 48.59
N GLU A 795 -4.65 0.99 49.35
CA GLU A 795 -5.95 0.54 48.80
C GLU A 795 -6.95 1.72 48.65
N ASP A 796 -6.77 2.81 49.41
CA ASP A 796 -7.71 3.94 49.51
C ASP A 796 -7.12 5.30 49.09
N GLY A 797 -5.82 5.37 48.85
CA GLY A 797 -5.09 6.58 48.46
C GLY A 797 -4.71 7.49 49.64
N ALA A 798 -5.12 7.14 50.86
CA ALA A 798 -4.87 7.90 52.09
C ALA A 798 -3.84 7.20 52.98
N ASP A 799 -4.00 5.89 53.22
CA ASP A 799 -3.13 5.10 54.08
C ASP A 799 -2.05 4.39 53.24
N TRP A 800 -0.79 4.79 53.42
CA TRP A 800 0.33 4.34 52.60
C TRP A 800 1.30 3.45 53.39
N SER A 801 1.66 2.31 52.79
CA SER A 801 2.67 1.38 53.34
C SER A 801 3.87 1.26 52.40
N ARG A 802 5.09 1.36 52.94
CA ARG A 802 6.31 1.14 52.16
C ARG A 802 6.56 -0.35 51.97
N ILE A 803 6.74 -0.80 50.73
CA ILE A 803 6.93 -2.22 50.37
C ILE A 803 8.29 -2.54 49.77
N ALA A 804 9.00 -1.53 49.23
CA ALA A 804 10.34 -1.72 48.67
C ALA A 804 11.18 -0.44 48.76
N SER A 805 12.50 -0.58 48.69
CA SER A 805 13.45 0.53 48.56
C SER A 805 14.74 0.05 47.89
N GLY A 806 15.40 0.92 47.12
CA GLY A 806 16.62 0.55 46.42
C GLY A 806 17.25 1.68 45.61
N LYS A 807 18.10 1.31 44.66
CA LYS A 807 18.71 2.22 43.67
C LYS A 807 18.23 1.83 42.28
N GLY A 808 17.92 2.82 41.45
CA GLY A 808 17.66 2.61 40.03
C GLY A 808 18.94 2.23 39.28
N ARG A 809 18.78 1.79 38.04
CA ARG A 809 19.88 1.30 37.20
C ARG A 809 19.83 1.91 35.81
N THR A 810 20.95 1.85 35.09
CA THR A 810 21.07 2.41 33.74
C THR A 810 20.25 1.64 32.70
N GLU A 811 20.11 0.34 32.90
CA GLU A 811 19.13 -0.53 32.28
C GLU A 811 17.71 -0.28 32.85
N ALA A 812 16.74 -1.12 32.53
CA ALA A 812 15.43 -1.08 33.19
C ALA A 812 15.57 -1.42 34.70
N THR A 813 14.84 -0.71 35.54
CA THR A 813 14.81 -0.96 37.00
C THR A 813 13.67 -1.90 37.35
N THR A 814 13.99 -3.17 37.62
CA THR A 814 13.05 -4.15 38.17
C THR A 814 13.02 -4.10 39.70
N ILE A 815 11.83 -3.98 40.28
CA ILE A 815 11.58 -3.91 41.72
C ILE A 815 10.63 -5.06 42.10
N THR A 816 11.12 -6.02 42.86
CA THR A 816 10.34 -7.15 43.37
C THR A 816 10.09 -7.02 44.87
N PHE A 817 8.93 -7.51 45.33
CA PHE A 817 8.53 -7.47 46.74
C PHE A 817 7.53 -8.59 47.06
N THR A 818 7.24 -8.78 48.34
CA THR A 818 6.22 -9.75 48.78
C THR A 818 4.85 -9.37 48.21
N PRO A 819 4.08 -10.32 47.65
CA PRO A 819 2.78 -10.05 47.05
C PRO A 819 1.87 -9.24 48.00
N THR A 820 1.39 -8.09 47.54
CA THR A 820 0.66 -7.11 48.37
C THR A 820 -0.55 -6.57 47.62
N GLN A 821 -1.66 -6.34 48.32
CA GLN A 821 -2.83 -5.69 47.75
C GLN A 821 -2.57 -4.18 47.56
N ALA A 822 -2.89 -3.66 46.40
CA ALA A 822 -2.75 -2.25 46.08
C ALA A 822 -3.78 -1.82 45.03
N ARG A 823 -4.36 -0.64 45.23
CA ARG A 823 -5.00 0.14 44.17
C ARG A 823 -4.13 1.31 43.73
N TYR A 824 -3.36 1.87 44.65
CA TYR A 824 -2.46 2.99 44.40
C TYR A 824 -1.02 2.54 44.59
N VAL A 825 -0.15 2.95 43.68
CA VAL A 825 1.29 2.71 43.73
C VAL A 825 2.02 4.04 43.60
N LYS A 826 2.96 4.31 44.49
CA LYS A 826 3.76 5.55 44.52
C LYS A 826 5.24 5.20 44.59
N ILE A 827 5.99 5.66 43.59
CA ILE A 827 7.45 5.55 43.50
C ILE A 827 8.01 6.90 43.93
N LEU A 828 8.66 6.94 45.08
CA LEU A 828 9.34 8.11 45.61
C LEU A 828 10.82 8.02 45.26
N GLN A 829 11.33 8.95 44.46
CA GLN A 829 12.75 9.11 44.20
C GLN A 829 13.41 9.77 45.43
N THR A 830 14.54 9.21 45.88
CA THR A 830 15.18 9.61 47.16
C THR A 830 16.59 10.19 47.01
N GLY A 831 17.18 10.18 45.80
CA GLY A 831 18.53 10.70 45.53
C GLY A 831 18.53 12.08 44.86
N SER A 832 19.69 12.53 44.39
CA SER A 832 19.80 13.74 43.57
C SER A 832 20.84 13.55 42.46
N GLY A 833 20.69 14.21 41.31
CA GLY A 833 21.65 14.13 40.21
C GLY A 833 21.44 15.18 39.12
N GLY A 834 22.46 15.41 38.29
CA GLY A 834 22.42 16.38 37.18
C GLY A 834 21.63 15.93 35.94
N ASN A 835 21.02 14.74 35.97
CA ASN A 835 20.15 14.22 34.91
C ASN A 835 18.70 14.23 35.38
N TYR A 836 17.78 13.98 34.46
CA TYR A 836 16.36 13.92 34.78
C TYR A 836 16.06 12.57 35.45
N TRP A 837 14.86 12.38 35.99
CA TRP A 837 14.31 11.06 36.21
C TRP A 837 13.18 10.86 35.21
N SER A 838 13.27 9.79 34.43
CA SER A 838 12.37 9.47 33.34
C SER A 838 11.87 8.03 33.46
N ILE A 839 10.63 7.80 33.04
CA ILE A 839 10.02 6.47 32.88
C ILE A 839 9.39 6.45 31.49
N HIS A 840 9.96 5.63 30.59
CA HIS A 840 9.39 5.38 29.27
C HIS A 840 8.19 4.45 29.40
N GLU A 841 8.35 3.32 30.08
CA GLU A 841 7.25 2.39 30.36
C GLU A 841 7.33 1.84 31.79
N LEU A 842 6.19 1.80 32.47
CA LEU A 842 5.96 1.26 33.81
C LEU A 842 5.01 0.07 33.65
N GLN A 843 5.50 -1.10 34.03
CA GLN A 843 4.69 -2.31 34.08
C GLN A 843 4.58 -2.79 35.52
N ILE A 844 3.34 -3.05 35.96
CA ILE A 844 3.03 -3.59 37.28
C ILE A 844 2.50 -5.00 37.06
N TYR A 845 3.05 -5.97 37.78
CA TYR A 845 2.77 -7.37 37.54
C TYR A 845 1.96 -8.01 38.67
N SER A 846 1.05 -8.89 38.27
CA SER A 846 0.18 -9.67 39.15
C SER A 846 0.04 -11.12 38.68
N ARG A 847 -0.40 -11.99 39.59
CA ARG A 847 -0.77 -13.38 39.33
C ARG A 847 -2.27 -13.64 39.40
N ASP A 848 -3.02 -12.66 39.88
CA ASP A 848 -4.48 -12.70 39.92
C ASP A 848 -5.07 -12.69 38.51
#